data_AF-A0A859FJM1-F1
#
_entry.id   AF-A0A859FJM1-F1
#
_cell.length_a   1.000
_cell.length_b   1.000
_cell.length_c   1.000
_cell.angle_alpha   90.00
_cell.angle_beta   90.00
_cell.angle_gamma   90.00
#
_symmetry.space_group_name_H-M   'P 1'
#
loop_
_entity.id
_entity.type
_entity.pdbx_description
1 polymer ?
#
loop_
_entity_poly.entity_id
_entity_poly.type
_entity_poly.pdbx_seq_one_letter_code
_entity_poly.pdbx_strand_id
1 'polypeptide(L)'
;MKRKVALAGLAGVVLTPSIVAPVAAEEAPHDQENGMDTPESGEEGAEEPDGDSQGDDENDSQEDQNEEAMQDEATDIVQIPDETLKAELLDLLNLSPEDEITAEVAATFTDRIRIRGAGIRDLTGIEAFTSVTEMDFRNNDIEDIVPLATLIQLESLSLRGNNVIDISALSELLSLKDLELRENAITDITALMQMTELTELDARDNNITSIDSLADLTKLTVLSLRNNNITDIGALSELTNLTELNLRNNVIYDITALSGMTELTELDLRSNDITTIDALQNLTKLVDLSLRENSVSDISPLANLTALTDLQLRENNIVDLTPLSTLTNLEDLNLHTNQVVDLAPLTTLENLEALNLRRNNITNLEPLSQLRGIRDLVLRDNNITDLSPIAELDLRDALELDGNSNLRDLTPIAPKYDSIDYVDFVLEKNRLAVDIDADIVTGTEREASLLETIYEANAYIPNATIRESKFRGMANGAFPFLRGTTNIYFSDVQSGNVWIPEAWKQQDGLNTWITADFHIENVGFFGNRQGSVYDLNDFDESGIAPFYYDLTRFATSMYLMNDAAKGLQLTREEIQDSVEVFANSYKEAIAQVESGAVDVDTIAKTSANLTGFVAETAEEVEGEETALVLNRWTTRDADGNRIFDPNYGRTSPVTAQERQAIQNNWNDYIDSLPAEILEEKGRDYFQFKDIVRRDNAGLGSLGVDRYYVLIEGDTDATGDDIVLDVKEQLSSVLEETGITSFDEGTFATDADRTLTGMSLMHNQPDIHWGKMNASGKSFLVKERSPFKDEFDVSSFWSKQEFDDYLTDTATVLAYGHARSTEGFASAANAAFEELTTFNDDLIRSAESYYKQTVYDHDFFQAALDNGDVSFANPSQGTPVVPGPTPQPEPEPTPELDLDQAEEEAVNGIFTVDATDEESVTVEIPLSFTESTIIDEIHVEAATGSYALPLDVLADYGVEGTIDISIDKQEMTPTLTDLFENEDVELLSAPVKFSVFVTVDGEREEVKSFGSRYVKRSIQTDVDVSEVRYATAITITEDEELQFVPNVVQAPTSVDIYRNQNSVYAVVATEKSFEDVAEHWAKEPVSKLASQFVVFGKTESEFAPNDNLTRAEAVTLLTRALGLTNVDGFEASYSDVADDAWYADAIAVASEFELVIGNPDGAFRPSDNVTREELAVMIQRAVSFLHGELAGDRTLTFADADQIGPWATEAVDLMVALEIMQGKGQGIFDPKGHTTRAEAAQVTNQFLQLLR
;
A
#
# COMPACT_ATOMS: atom_id res chain seq x y z
N MET A 1 -35.93 19.13 5.89
CA MET A 1 -36.55 19.73 4.69
C MET A 1 -37.01 18.60 3.78
N LYS A 2 -38.26 18.62 3.28
CA LYS A 2 -38.75 17.60 2.33
C LYS A 2 -38.09 17.79 0.96
N ARG A 3 -36.93 17.17 0.75
CA ARG A 3 -36.18 17.16 -0.52
C ARG A 3 -36.35 15.81 -1.20
N LYS A 4 -37.54 15.50 -1.73
CA LYS A 4 -37.71 14.34 -2.62
C LYS A 4 -38.12 14.82 -4.00
N VAL A 5 -37.48 14.27 -5.03
CA VAL A 5 -37.84 14.57 -6.43
C VAL A 5 -39.10 13.78 -6.77
N ALA A 6 -40.18 14.49 -7.15
CA ALA A 6 -41.35 13.87 -7.74
C ALA A 6 -41.12 13.68 -9.25
N LEU A 7 -40.82 12.46 -9.69
CA LEU A 7 -40.51 12.11 -11.10
C LEU A 7 -41.70 12.18 -12.08
N ALA A 8 -42.80 12.85 -11.74
CA ALA A 8 -44.02 12.87 -12.54
C ALA A 8 -43.95 13.67 -13.88
N GLY A 9 -42.76 14.04 -14.35
CA GLY A 9 -42.55 14.97 -15.47
C GLY A 9 -42.05 14.39 -16.80
N LEU A 10 -41.46 13.20 -16.85
CA LEU A 10 -40.75 12.70 -18.05
C LEU A 10 -41.58 11.80 -18.98
N ALA A 11 -42.92 11.89 -18.93
CA ALA A 11 -43.82 11.21 -19.87
C ALA A 11 -44.85 12.17 -20.50
N GLY A 12 -44.56 12.68 -21.70
CA GLY A 12 -45.51 13.10 -22.77
C GLY A 12 -46.72 14.03 -22.49
N VAL A 13 -46.66 15.26 -23.04
CA VAL A 13 -47.76 16.04 -23.71
C VAL A 13 -49.00 16.53 -22.91
N VAL A 14 -49.00 17.86 -22.63
CA VAL A 14 -50.08 18.90 -22.70
C VAL A 14 -51.28 18.86 -21.73
N LEU A 15 -51.33 19.81 -20.78
CA LEU A 15 -52.31 20.95 -20.66
C LEU A 15 -52.04 21.79 -19.39
N THR A 16 -51.83 23.10 -19.54
CA THR A 16 -51.88 24.13 -18.47
C THR A 16 -53.29 24.75 -18.37
N PRO A 17 -53.64 25.78 -17.53
CA PRO A 17 -52.95 26.47 -16.41
C PRO A 17 -53.85 26.82 -15.18
N SER A 18 -53.28 27.27 -14.04
CA SER A 18 -53.56 28.62 -13.44
C SER A 18 -52.99 28.87 -12.02
N ILE A 19 -51.95 29.72 -11.97
CA ILE A 19 -51.80 31.02 -11.25
C ILE A 19 -52.63 31.28 -9.96
N VAL A 20 -51.97 31.73 -8.87
CA VAL A 20 -52.08 33.06 -8.21
C VAL A 20 -51.35 33.05 -6.83
N ALA A 21 -50.41 33.99 -6.65
CA ALA A 21 -49.94 34.55 -5.37
C ALA A 21 -50.53 35.99 -5.22
N PRO A 22 -50.23 36.85 -4.21
CA PRO A 22 -49.74 36.68 -2.83
C PRO A 22 -50.48 37.63 -1.80
N VAL A 23 -49.91 37.80 -0.58
CA VAL A 23 -49.83 39.05 0.24
C VAL A 23 -50.66 39.18 1.56
N ALA A 24 -49.89 39.32 2.66
CA ALA A 24 -49.97 40.21 3.85
C ALA A 24 -50.96 40.07 5.04
N ALA A 25 -50.33 40.29 6.20
CA ALA A 25 -50.63 41.24 7.30
C ALA A 25 -51.35 40.78 8.59
N GLU A 26 -50.60 41.01 9.70
CA GLU A 26 -50.95 41.64 10.99
C GLU A 26 -52.32 41.40 11.63
N GLU A 27 -52.33 40.95 12.90
CA GLU A 27 -52.49 41.84 14.08
C GLU A 27 -52.49 41.03 15.39
N ALA A 28 -52.03 41.69 16.45
CA ALA A 28 -52.02 41.34 17.89
C ALA A 28 -53.48 41.27 18.46
N PRO A 29 -53.80 41.15 19.80
CA PRO A 29 -52.95 41.48 20.97
C PRO A 29 -53.18 40.74 22.33
N HIS A 30 -52.35 41.15 23.31
CA HIS A 30 -52.59 41.30 24.78
C HIS A 30 -52.84 40.04 25.65
N ASP A 31 -52.29 39.83 26.86
CA ASP A 31 -51.97 40.73 27.99
C ASP A 31 -50.98 40.07 29.01
N GLN A 32 -49.97 40.81 29.53
CA GLN A 32 -49.68 41.25 30.93
C GLN A 32 -49.41 40.16 32.01
N GLU A 33 -48.46 40.27 32.97
CA GLU A 33 -47.96 41.44 33.73
C GLU A 33 -46.70 41.12 34.61
N ASN A 34 -45.87 42.15 34.85
CA ASN A 34 -45.00 42.49 36.03
C ASN A 34 -43.74 41.64 36.41
N GLY A 35 -42.55 42.20 36.71
CA GLY A 35 -42.04 43.59 36.73
C GLY A 35 -40.74 43.77 37.58
N MET A 36 -39.87 44.72 37.13
CA MET A 36 -38.84 45.55 37.85
C MET A 36 -37.58 44.87 38.44
N ASP A 37 -36.37 45.45 38.44
CA ASP A 37 -35.91 46.86 38.29
C ASP A 37 -34.42 46.91 37.82
N THR A 38 -34.04 48.01 37.16
CA THR A 38 -32.71 48.44 36.64
C THR A 38 -32.00 49.35 37.68
N PRO A 39 -30.90 50.15 37.46
CA PRO A 39 -30.28 50.59 36.19
C PRO A 39 -28.75 50.93 36.10
N GLU A 40 -28.27 50.88 34.85
CA GLU A 40 -27.48 51.85 34.05
C GLU A 40 -26.21 52.60 34.52
N SER A 41 -25.21 52.47 33.63
CA SER A 41 -24.47 53.53 32.86
C SER A 41 -23.24 54.23 33.42
N GLY A 42 -22.28 54.47 32.50
CA GLY A 42 -21.62 55.79 32.39
C GLY A 42 -20.11 55.83 32.14
N GLU A 43 -19.73 55.87 30.85
CA GLU A 43 -18.67 56.64 30.16
C GLU A 43 -17.38 57.19 30.85
N GLU A 44 -16.27 56.98 30.12
CA GLU A 44 -15.11 57.86 29.79
C GLU A 44 -14.29 58.62 30.86
N GLY A 45 -12.95 58.47 30.76
CA GLY A 45 -12.06 59.64 30.62
C GLY A 45 -10.98 59.92 31.68
N ALA A 46 -9.73 59.62 31.28
CA ALA A 46 -8.51 60.47 31.41
C ALA A 46 -7.75 60.69 32.74
N GLU A 47 -6.42 60.59 32.57
CA GLU A 47 -5.29 61.33 33.19
C GLU A 47 -4.78 61.00 34.61
N GLU A 48 -3.53 60.47 34.60
CA GLU A 48 -2.43 60.65 35.58
C GLU A 48 -2.30 62.11 36.10
N PRO A 49 -1.69 62.41 37.28
CA PRO A 49 -0.23 62.16 37.48
C PRO A 49 0.33 62.03 38.93
N ASP A 50 1.61 61.66 38.96
CA ASP A 50 2.72 62.08 39.84
C ASP A 50 2.67 61.92 41.37
N GLY A 51 3.75 61.33 41.90
CA GLY A 51 4.54 62.00 42.95
C GLY A 51 5.01 61.15 44.14
N ASP A 52 6.28 60.74 44.09
CA ASP A 52 7.30 60.66 45.16
C ASP A 52 6.84 60.65 46.65
N SER A 53 7.37 59.72 47.44
CA SER A 53 8.48 60.07 48.35
C SER A 53 9.05 58.90 49.15
N GLN A 54 10.38 58.98 49.23
CA GLN A 54 11.37 58.26 50.03
C GLN A 54 11.05 58.14 51.54
N GLY A 55 11.67 57.14 52.17
CA GLY A 55 12.60 57.46 53.26
C GLY A 55 12.48 56.66 54.55
N ASP A 56 13.52 55.85 54.77
CA ASP A 56 14.30 55.73 56.01
C ASP A 56 13.75 54.90 57.19
N ASP A 57 14.33 53.69 57.29
CA ASP A 57 15.33 53.28 58.29
C ASP A 57 15.01 53.26 59.81
N GLU A 58 15.61 52.22 60.40
CA GLU A 58 16.15 52.13 61.77
C GLU A 58 15.28 51.59 62.93
N ASN A 59 15.51 50.30 63.22
CA ASN A 59 16.38 49.81 64.32
C ASN A 59 15.76 49.02 65.49
N ASP A 60 16.40 47.86 65.69
CA ASP A 60 16.79 47.16 66.93
C ASP A 60 15.76 46.65 67.98
N SER A 61 15.63 45.32 67.93
CA SER A 61 15.96 44.31 68.97
C SER A 61 15.29 44.27 70.36
N GLN A 62 14.61 43.13 70.52
CA GLN A 62 14.68 42.12 71.59
C GLN A 62 14.25 42.50 73.02
N GLU A 63 13.18 41.83 73.49
CA GLU A 63 13.30 40.87 74.61
C GLU A 63 12.10 39.90 74.69
N ASP A 64 12.45 38.61 74.61
CA ASP A 64 11.91 37.40 75.25
C ASP A 64 10.41 37.21 75.59
N GLN A 65 9.87 36.20 74.89
CA GLN A 65 9.28 34.94 75.38
C GLN A 65 7.87 34.88 76.01
N ASN A 66 7.04 34.16 75.24
CA ASN A 66 6.02 33.18 75.58
C ASN A 66 4.64 33.66 76.02
N GLU A 67 3.72 33.72 75.05
CA GLU A 67 2.44 32.99 75.07
C GLU A 67 1.84 32.92 73.65
N GLU A 68 1.23 31.76 73.32
CA GLU A 68 0.31 31.45 72.19
C GLU A 68 0.92 31.33 70.78
N ALA A 69 0.98 30.15 70.16
CA ALA A 69 -0.09 29.32 69.57
C ALA A 69 -0.77 29.96 68.35
N MET A 70 -0.82 29.16 67.27
CA MET A 70 -1.26 29.45 65.89
C MET A 70 -0.23 30.15 65.00
N GLN A 71 0.61 29.34 64.35
CA GLN A 71 1.24 29.70 63.07
C GLN A 71 0.45 29.01 61.96
N ASP A 72 0.06 29.81 60.96
CA ASP A 72 -0.51 29.38 59.68
C ASP A 72 0.32 28.24 59.08
N GLU A 73 -0.32 27.07 58.90
CA GLU A 73 0.13 26.08 57.94
C GLU A 73 -0.22 26.62 56.55
N ALA A 74 0.79 27.09 55.82
CA ALA A 74 0.66 27.23 54.38
C ALA A 74 0.52 25.80 53.82
N THR A 75 -0.70 25.39 53.53
CA THR A 75 -0.98 24.12 52.84
C THR A 75 -0.33 24.17 51.46
N ASP A 76 0.62 23.28 51.23
CA ASP A 76 1.32 23.14 49.95
C ASP A 76 0.34 22.52 48.93
N ILE A 77 -0.24 23.35 48.07
CA ILE A 77 -1.24 22.96 47.07
C ILE A 77 -0.51 22.41 45.84
N VAL A 78 -0.88 21.20 45.42
CA VAL A 78 -0.36 20.56 44.19
C VAL A 78 -0.88 21.34 42.99
N GLN A 79 0.02 21.75 42.11
CA GLN A 79 -0.35 22.45 40.88
C GLN A 79 -0.70 21.41 39.81
N ILE A 80 -1.94 21.44 39.33
CA ILE A 80 -2.45 20.55 38.29
C ILE A 80 -3.05 21.46 37.21
N PRO A 81 -2.28 21.82 36.17
CA PRO A 81 -2.71 22.78 35.15
C PRO A 81 -3.74 22.21 34.18
N ASP A 82 -3.77 20.89 33.99
CA ASP A 82 -4.80 20.19 33.22
C ASP A 82 -6.08 20.09 34.07
N GLU A 83 -7.10 20.88 33.72
CA GLU A 83 -8.35 20.96 34.48
C GLU A 83 -9.14 19.65 34.44
N THR A 84 -9.00 18.85 33.37
CA THR A 84 -9.63 17.53 33.27
C THR A 84 -8.95 16.58 34.25
N LEU A 85 -7.61 16.53 34.24
CA LEU A 85 -6.84 15.74 35.21
C LEU A 85 -7.17 16.17 36.65
N LYS A 86 -7.26 17.48 36.92
CA LYS A 86 -7.63 17.99 38.24
C LYS A 86 -9.03 17.52 38.65
N ALA A 87 -10.02 17.61 37.76
CA ALA A 87 -11.39 17.19 38.05
C ALA A 87 -11.50 15.69 38.35
N GLU A 88 -10.84 14.86 37.53
CA GLU A 88 -10.80 13.40 37.71
C GLU A 88 -10.09 13.02 39.02
N LEU A 89 -8.99 13.68 39.37
CA LEU A 89 -8.30 13.45 40.64
C LEU A 89 -9.13 13.92 41.85
N LEU A 90 -9.87 15.02 41.74
CA LEU A 90 -10.79 15.47 42.79
C LEU A 90 -11.92 14.45 43.02
N ASP A 91 -12.50 13.90 41.96
CA ASP A 91 -13.52 12.85 42.05
C ASP A 91 -12.96 11.57 42.68
N LEU A 92 -11.76 11.14 42.25
CA LEU A 92 -11.05 10.00 42.82
C LEU A 92 -10.76 10.17 44.33
N LEU A 93 -10.45 11.39 44.75
CA LEU A 93 -10.24 11.75 46.16
C LEU A 93 -11.56 12.00 46.92
N ASN A 94 -12.70 11.95 46.24
CA ASN A 94 -14.03 12.27 46.77
C ASN A 94 -14.05 13.67 47.44
N LEU A 95 -13.48 14.65 46.73
CA LEU A 95 -13.44 16.07 47.08
C LEU A 95 -14.43 16.86 46.20
N SER A 96 -14.80 18.06 46.64
CA SER A 96 -15.68 18.95 45.87
C SER A 96 -14.88 19.66 44.76
N PRO A 97 -15.49 20.10 43.65
CA PRO A 97 -14.80 20.81 42.57
C PRO A 97 -14.09 22.11 43.01
N GLU A 98 -14.49 22.70 44.14
CA GLU A 98 -13.89 23.89 44.71
C GLU A 98 -12.75 23.60 45.72
N ASP A 99 -12.51 22.34 46.05
CA ASP A 99 -11.43 21.93 46.95
C ASP A 99 -10.07 21.93 46.20
N GLU A 100 -8.99 22.11 46.96
CA GLU A 100 -7.61 22.03 46.43
C GLU A 100 -6.94 20.73 46.90
N ILE A 101 -6.20 20.09 46.00
CA ILE A 101 -5.41 18.90 46.32
C ILE A 101 -4.12 19.35 47.01
N THR A 102 -3.95 18.99 48.29
CA THR A 102 -2.71 19.28 49.02
C THR A 102 -1.69 18.16 48.82
N ALA A 103 -0.40 18.49 48.91
CA ALA A 103 0.67 17.51 48.78
C ALA A 103 0.56 16.35 49.79
N GLU A 104 0.05 16.59 51.00
CA GLU A 104 -0.20 15.54 52.00
C GLU A 104 -1.30 14.57 51.56
N VAL A 105 -2.40 15.09 51.00
CA VAL A 105 -3.51 14.26 50.50
C VAL A 105 -3.05 13.42 49.30
N ALA A 106 -2.39 14.03 48.32
CA ALA A 106 -1.87 13.31 47.15
C ALA A 106 -0.85 12.23 47.55
N ALA A 107 0.13 12.56 48.41
CA ALA A 107 1.17 11.63 48.80
C ALA A 107 0.69 10.46 49.66
N THR A 108 -0.48 10.56 50.31
CA THR A 108 -1.08 9.49 51.11
C THR A 108 -2.13 8.66 50.36
N PHE A 109 -2.45 9.03 49.12
CA PHE A 109 -3.37 8.27 48.28
C PHE A 109 -2.70 6.97 47.79
N THR A 110 -3.36 5.83 48.07
CA THR A 110 -2.83 4.49 47.76
C THR A 110 -3.73 3.68 46.82
N ASP A 111 -4.90 4.20 46.48
CA ASP A 111 -5.79 3.53 45.52
C ASP A 111 -5.25 3.73 44.09
N ARG A 112 -5.83 2.99 43.14
CA ARG A 112 -5.41 2.99 41.74
C ARG A 112 -5.95 4.25 41.04
N ILE A 113 -5.14 4.87 40.20
CA ILE A 113 -5.59 5.99 39.36
C ILE A 113 -5.93 5.43 37.99
N ARG A 114 -7.19 5.55 37.57
CA ARG A 114 -7.64 5.12 36.24
C ARG A 114 -8.44 6.21 35.59
N ILE A 115 -7.84 6.85 34.60
CA ILE A 115 -8.45 7.95 33.87
C ILE A 115 -8.26 7.65 32.38
N ARG A 116 -9.31 7.10 31.77
CA ARG A 116 -9.26 6.55 30.40
C ARG A 116 -10.18 7.35 29.50
N GLY A 117 -9.77 7.70 28.29
CA GLY A 117 -10.66 8.38 27.34
C GLY A 117 -11.02 9.81 27.75
N ALA A 118 -10.21 10.47 28.59
CA ALA A 118 -10.57 11.76 29.18
C ALA A 118 -9.94 12.96 28.45
N GLY A 119 -9.07 12.72 27.47
CA GLY A 119 -8.36 13.76 26.73
C GLY A 119 -7.31 14.50 27.58
N ILE A 120 -6.70 13.81 28.55
CA ILE A 120 -5.60 14.38 29.34
C ILE A 120 -4.40 14.62 28.42
N ARG A 121 -3.78 15.80 28.54
CA ARG A 121 -2.56 16.17 27.79
C ARG A 121 -1.36 16.40 28.68
N ASP A 122 -1.58 17.01 29.85
CA ASP A 122 -0.52 17.40 30.76
C ASP A 122 -0.66 16.67 32.10
N LEU A 123 0.31 15.80 32.39
CA LEU A 123 0.36 15.03 33.63
C LEU A 123 0.92 15.80 34.83
N THR A 124 1.26 17.08 34.69
CA THR A 124 1.82 17.90 35.77
C THR A 124 0.94 17.87 37.02
N GLY A 125 1.58 17.62 38.17
CA GLY A 125 0.94 17.43 39.47
C GLY A 125 0.73 15.97 39.84
N ILE A 126 0.78 15.03 38.87
CA ILE A 126 0.70 13.59 39.16
C ILE A 126 1.90 13.11 39.99
N GLU A 127 3.05 13.78 39.89
CA GLU A 127 4.26 13.49 40.66
C GLU A 127 4.04 13.57 42.19
N ALA A 128 2.96 14.23 42.64
CA ALA A 128 2.60 14.30 44.05
C ALA A 128 2.00 12.99 44.59
N PHE A 129 1.49 12.10 43.73
CA PHE A 129 0.81 10.85 44.08
C PHE A 129 1.81 9.69 44.31
N THR A 130 2.83 9.96 45.12
CA THR A 130 4.01 9.10 45.34
C THR A 130 3.75 7.72 45.95
N SER A 131 2.55 7.46 46.47
CA SER A 131 2.17 6.17 47.07
C SER A 131 1.32 5.28 46.17
N VAL A 132 0.99 5.73 44.95
CA VAL A 132 0.21 4.95 43.98
C VAL A 132 1.08 3.86 43.34
N THR A 133 0.49 2.68 43.17
CA THR A 133 1.16 1.51 42.58
C THR A 133 0.61 1.12 41.22
N GLU A 134 -0.55 1.66 40.81
CA GLU A 134 -1.16 1.37 39.51
C GLU A 134 -1.78 2.63 38.93
N MET A 135 -1.37 2.94 37.70
CA MET A 135 -1.86 4.05 36.91
C MET A 135 -2.30 3.56 35.53
N ASP A 136 -3.50 3.95 35.12
CA ASP A 136 -4.06 3.61 33.82
C ASP A 136 -4.57 4.88 33.15
N PHE A 137 -3.81 5.33 32.16
CA PHE A 137 -4.08 6.51 31.36
C PHE A 137 -4.34 6.15 29.90
N ARG A 138 -4.88 4.95 29.63
CA ARG A 138 -5.12 4.54 28.25
C ARG A 138 -6.11 5.46 27.53
N ASN A 139 -5.89 5.66 26.24
CA ASN A 139 -6.75 6.43 25.33
C ASN A 139 -6.87 7.89 25.81
N ASN A 140 -5.75 8.58 25.97
CA ASN A 140 -5.70 10.04 26.20
C ASN A 140 -4.72 10.65 25.18
N ASP A 141 -4.33 11.90 25.38
CA ASP A 141 -3.53 12.66 24.41
C ASP A 141 -2.14 12.97 24.97
N ILE A 142 -1.64 12.10 25.86
CA ILE A 142 -0.42 12.35 26.62
C ILE A 142 0.78 12.24 25.70
N GLU A 143 1.58 13.29 25.63
CA GLU A 143 2.87 13.32 24.92
C GLU A 143 4.04 13.33 25.93
N ASP A 144 3.95 14.19 26.96
CA ASP A 144 4.97 14.35 27.99
C ASP A 144 4.64 13.53 29.25
N ILE A 145 5.46 12.52 29.51
CA ILE A 145 5.35 11.65 30.68
C ILE A 145 6.40 11.94 31.77
N VAL A 146 7.17 13.02 31.66
CA VAL A 146 8.16 13.45 32.68
C VAL A 146 7.56 13.52 34.09
N PRO A 147 6.30 13.97 34.32
CA PRO A 147 5.70 13.96 35.65
C PRO A 147 5.66 12.57 36.32
N LEU A 148 5.67 11.48 35.55
CA LEU A 148 5.70 10.11 36.10
C LEU A 148 7.06 9.73 36.69
N ALA A 149 8.15 10.43 36.34
CA ALA A 149 9.53 9.97 36.58
C ALA A 149 9.91 9.75 38.06
N THR A 150 9.17 10.34 39.00
CA THR A 150 9.45 10.22 40.44
C THR A 150 8.59 9.19 41.16
N LEU A 151 7.64 8.57 40.46
CA LEU A 151 6.65 7.65 41.02
C LEU A 151 7.19 6.22 41.16
N ILE A 152 8.34 6.09 41.82
CA ILE A 152 9.14 4.85 41.92
C ILE A 152 8.44 3.65 42.58
N GLN A 153 7.23 3.84 43.13
CA GLN A 153 6.40 2.78 43.69
C GLN A 153 5.41 2.16 42.68
N LEU A 154 5.33 2.69 41.45
CA LEU A 154 4.48 2.14 40.40
C LEU A 154 4.89 0.70 40.06
N GLU A 155 3.90 -0.19 40.07
CA GLU A 155 4.03 -1.60 39.71
C GLU A 155 3.28 -1.93 38.40
N SER A 156 2.26 -1.17 38.03
CA SER A 156 1.54 -1.31 36.75
C SER A 156 1.24 0.06 36.14
N LEU A 157 1.55 0.22 34.85
CA LEU A 157 1.32 1.45 34.11
C LEU A 157 0.76 1.13 32.71
N SER A 158 -0.37 1.74 32.37
CA SER A 158 -0.91 1.72 31.02
C SER A 158 -0.92 3.12 30.42
N LEU A 159 -0.19 3.28 29.32
CA LEU A 159 -0.15 4.47 28.46
C LEU A 159 -0.63 4.12 27.04
N ARG A 160 -1.37 3.02 26.89
CA ARG A 160 -1.94 2.60 25.60
C ARG A 160 -2.69 3.75 24.90
N GLY A 161 -2.57 3.89 23.58
CA GLY A 161 -3.42 4.81 22.82
C GLY A 161 -3.20 6.26 23.24
N ASN A 162 -1.94 6.69 23.25
CA ASN A 162 -1.52 8.06 23.55
C ASN A 162 -0.54 8.54 22.46
N ASN A 163 0.05 9.71 22.65
CA ASN A 163 1.00 10.32 21.70
C ASN A 163 2.44 10.25 22.22
N VAL A 164 2.76 9.24 23.02
CA VAL A 164 4.07 9.13 23.67
C VAL A 164 5.11 8.71 22.63
N ILE A 165 6.19 9.49 22.54
CA ILE A 165 7.37 9.20 21.71
C ILE A 165 8.57 8.89 22.61
N ASP A 166 8.80 9.73 23.62
CA ASP A 166 9.93 9.63 24.54
C ASP A 166 9.51 9.00 25.87
N ILE A 167 10.00 7.78 26.13
CA ILE A 167 9.76 7.08 27.40
C ILE A 167 10.91 7.17 28.40
N SER A 168 11.88 8.07 28.20
CA SER A 168 13.05 8.23 29.08
C SER A 168 12.68 8.52 30.55
N ALA A 169 11.54 9.18 30.78
CA ALA A 169 11.00 9.43 32.10
C ALA A 169 10.74 8.15 32.91
N LEU A 170 10.49 7.01 32.26
CA LEU A 170 10.21 5.76 32.95
C LEU A 170 11.47 5.10 33.54
N SER A 171 12.67 5.54 33.19
CA SER A 171 13.94 4.86 33.50
C SER A 171 14.21 4.58 34.99
N GLU A 172 13.61 5.35 35.91
CA GLU A 172 13.76 5.17 37.36
C GLU A 172 12.59 4.40 38.00
N LEU A 173 11.58 3.99 37.22
CA LEU A 173 10.39 3.25 37.69
C LEU A 173 10.66 1.75 37.80
N LEU A 174 11.71 1.40 38.55
CA LEU A 174 12.26 0.04 38.63
C LEU A 174 11.34 -0.99 39.32
N SER A 175 10.21 -0.55 39.87
CA SER A 175 9.21 -1.41 40.52
C SER A 175 8.14 -1.93 39.56
N LEU A 176 8.13 -1.47 38.29
CA LEU A 176 7.16 -1.88 37.28
C LEU A 176 7.25 -3.38 36.99
N LYS A 177 6.07 -4.01 36.92
CA LYS A 177 5.83 -5.42 36.62
C LYS A 177 4.99 -5.58 35.35
N ASP A 178 4.09 -4.65 35.11
CA ASP A 178 3.17 -4.64 33.97
C ASP A 178 3.22 -3.25 33.30
N LEU A 179 3.52 -3.23 32.00
CA LEU A 179 3.67 -2.00 31.22
C LEU A 179 2.99 -2.15 29.85
N GLU A 180 1.92 -1.39 29.64
CA GLU A 180 1.22 -1.29 28.35
C GLU A 180 1.59 0.03 27.66
N LEU A 181 2.31 -0.04 26.52
CA LEU A 181 2.77 1.08 25.69
C LEU A 181 2.19 1.04 24.26
N ARG A 182 1.30 0.11 23.96
CA ARG A 182 0.78 -0.09 22.61
C ARG A 182 0.09 1.15 22.03
N GLU A 183 -0.01 1.25 20.70
CA GLU A 183 -0.72 2.35 20.02
C GLU A 183 -0.15 3.71 20.45
N ASN A 184 1.16 3.88 20.27
CA ASN A 184 1.91 5.12 20.49
C ASN A 184 2.88 5.33 19.31
N ALA A 185 3.83 6.26 19.43
CA ALA A 185 4.83 6.52 18.38
C ALA A 185 6.26 6.28 18.89
N ILE A 186 6.44 5.27 19.75
CA ILE A 186 7.71 4.97 20.41
C ILE A 186 8.66 4.31 19.40
N THR A 187 9.90 4.79 19.38
CA THR A 187 11.00 4.23 18.58
C THR A 187 12.15 3.74 19.47
N ASP A 188 12.43 4.46 20.55
CA ASP A 188 13.52 4.17 21.50
C ASP A 188 12.97 3.64 22.83
N ILE A 189 13.29 2.38 23.12
CA ILE A 189 12.92 1.71 24.38
C ILE A 189 14.10 1.52 25.36
N THR A 190 15.17 2.30 25.23
CA THR A 190 16.35 2.22 26.12
C THR A 190 16.03 2.51 27.59
N ALA A 191 14.97 3.28 27.85
CA ALA A 191 14.48 3.55 29.19
C ALA A 191 14.12 2.27 29.98
N LEU A 192 13.76 1.19 29.29
CA LEU A 192 13.35 -0.08 29.91
C LEU A 192 14.53 -0.90 30.46
N MET A 193 15.77 -0.57 30.09
CA MET A 193 16.96 -1.41 30.31
C MET A 193 17.20 -1.85 31.76
N GLN A 194 16.74 -1.07 32.74
CA GLN A 194 16.93 -1.37 34.17
C GLN A 194 15.69 -1.95 34.87
N MET A 195 14.56 -2.10 34.18
CA MET A 195 13.27 -2.53 34.74
C MET A 195 13.21 -4.04 35.01
N THR A 196 14.19 -4.58 35.73
CA THR A 196 14.37 -6.03 35.94
C THR A 196 13.26 -6.73 36.73
N GLU A 197 12.27 -5.98 37.24
CA GLU A 197 11.06 -6.52 37.86
C GLU A 197 9.90 -6.77 36.86
N LEU A 198 10.04 -6.33 35.60
CA LEU A 198 9.01 -6.43 34.57
C LEU A 198 8.68 -7.89 34.24
N THR A 199 7.40 -8.24 34.28
CA THR A 199 6.85 -9.57 33.97
C THR A 199 6.00 -9.56 32.71
N GLU A 200 5.35 -8.45 32.40
CA GLU A 200 4.48 -8.28 31.22
C GLU A 200 4.82 -6.96 30.52
N LEU A 201 5.04 -7.01 29.21
CA LEU A 201 5.28 -5.85 28.35
C LEU A 201 4.46 -5.96 27.07
N ASP A 202 3.60 -4.99 26.83
CA ASP A 202 2.87 -4.84 25.57
C ASP A 202 3.25 -3.54 24.87
N ALA A 203 4.08 -3.64 23.84
CA ALA A 203 4.58 -2.51 23.04
C ALA A 203 4.28 -2.70 21.55
N ARG A 204 3.17 -3.36 21.22
CA ARG A 204 2.68 -3.50 19.83
C ARG A 204 2.28 -2.15 19.22
N ASP A 205 2.15 -2.09 17.90
CA ASP A 205 1.62 -0.91 17.20
C ASP A 205 2.39 0.36 17.56
N ASN A 206 3.71 0.29 17.37
CA ASN A 206 4.69 1.34 17.58
C ASN A 206 5.70 1.30 16.42
N ASN A 207 6.79 2.08 16.51
CA ASN A 207 7.83 2.18 15.47
C ASN A 207 9.18 1.65 15.99
N ILE A 208 9.17 0.62 16.84
CA ILE A 208 10.39 0.08 17.45
C ILE A 208 11.17 -0.72 16.42
N THR A 209 12.48 -0.46 16.32
CA THR A 209 13.42 -1.20 15.45
C THR A 209 14.46 -2.00 16.24
N SER A 210 14.83 -1.54 17.43
CA SER A 210 15.84 -2.17 18.29
C SER A 210 15.26 -2.52 19.66
N ILE A 211 15.57 -3.74 20.11
CA ILE A 211 15.09 -4.27 21.39
C ILE A 211 16.22 -4.69 22.34
N ASP A 212 17.45 -4.20 22.12
CA ASP A 212 18.64 -4.50 22.94
C ASP A 212 18.45 -4.18 24.42
N SER A 213 17.62 -3.20 24.74
CA SER A 213 17.30 -2.83 26.12
C SER A 213 16.52 -3.91 26.87
N LEU A 214 15.89 -4.86 26.17
CA LEU A 214 15.14 -5.94 26.82
C LEU A 214 16.03 -7.07 27.35
N ALA A 215 17.32 -7.12 26.98
CA ALA A 215 18.18 -8.29 27.20
C ALA A 215 18.30 -8.75 28.67
N ASP A 216 18.27 -7.82 29.62
CA ASP A 216 18.39 -8.11 31.05
C ASP A 216 17.04 -8.30 31.76
N LEU A 217 15.91 -8.16 31.06
CA LEU A 217 14.55 -8.23 31.63
C LEU A 217 14.06 -9.68 31.82
N THR A 218 14.91 -10.51 32.40
CA THR A 218 14.77 -11.98 32.51
C THR A 218 13.55 -12.46 33.30
N LYS A 219 12.77 -11.58 33.92
CA LYS A 219 11.50 -11.91 34.60
C LYS A 219 10.28 -11.85 33.68
N LEU A 220 10.43 -11.35 32.44
CA LEU A 220 9.35 -11.32 31.47
C LEU A 220 8.79 -12.74 31.23
N THR A 221 7.47 -12.84 31.31
CA THR A 221 6.68 -14.04 31.00
C THR A 221 5.77 -13.80 29.80
N VAL A 222 5.31 -12.58 29.58
CA VAL A 222 4.49 -12.19 28.42
C VAL A 222 5.15 -11.00 27.72
N LEU A 223 5.39 -11.14 26.41
CA LEU A 223 5.97 -10.08 25.58
C LEU A 223 5.23 -9.97 24.24
N SER A 224 4.70 -8.78 23.96
CA SER A 224 4.07 -8.45 22.69
C SER A 224 4.79 -7.27 22.03
N LEU A 225 5.35 -7.53 20.85
CA LEU A 225 6.07 -6.58 19.99
C LEU A 225 5.53 -6.60 18.55
N ARG A 226 4.29 -7.04 18.37
CA ARG A 226 3.60 -7.10 17.07
C ARG A 226 3.55 -5.73 16.39
N ASN A 227 3.51 -5.69 15.05
CA ASN A 227 3.30 -4.47 14.27
C ASN A 227 4.32 -3.39 14.67
N ASN A 228 5.60 -3.76 14.50
CA ASN A 228 6.76 -2.89 14.67
C ASN A 228 7.70 -3.14 13.48
N ASN A 229 8.91 -2.57 13.51
CA ASN A 229 9.90 -2.68 12.44
C ASN A 229 11.15 -3.43 12.90
N ILE A 230 10.98 -4.50 13.69
CA ILE A 230 12.08 -5.26 14.30
C ILE A 230 12.64 -6.26 13.28
N THR A 231 13.97 -6.32 13.20
CA THR A 231 14.70 -7.29 12.36
C THR A 231 15.55 -8.24 13.20
N ASP A 232 16.24 -7.72 14.22
CA ASP A 232 17.12 -8.48 15.12
C ASP A 232 16.45 -8.72 16.48
N ILE A 233 16.30 -10.00 16.83
CA ILE A 233 15.75 -10.45 18.11
C ILE A 233 16.80 -11.08 19.05
N GLY A 234 18.10 -10.91 18.77
CA GLY A 234 19.21 -11.43 19.58
C GLY A 234 19.14 -11.09 21.06
N ALA A 235 18.60 -9.90 21.38
CA ALA A 235 18.38 -9.44 22.75
C ALA A 235 17.47 -10.37 23.56
N LEU A 236 16.56 -11.12 22.93
CA LEU A 236 15.61 -11.98 23.64
C LEU A 236 16.24 -13.28 24.16
N SER A 237 17.48 -13.60 23.76
CA SER A 237 18.12 -14.91 24.02
C SER A 237 18.19 -15.34 25.49
N GLU A 238 18.27 -14.39 26.43
CA GLU A 238 18.33 -14.67 27.87
C GLU A 238 16.93 -14.66 28.56
N LEU A 239 15.87 -14.29 27.83
CA LEU A 239 14.48 -14.21 28.35
C LEU A 239 13.78 -15.57 28.41
N THR A 240 14.45 -16.52 29.05
CA THR A 240 14.08 -17.94 29.09
C THR A 240 12.82 -18.26 29.90
N ASN A 241 12.24 -17.29 30.60
CA ASN A 241 10.99 -17.44 31.36
C ASN A 241 9.73 -17.07 30.56
N LEU A 242 9.87 -16.62 29.30
CA LEU A 242 8.73 -16.31 28.44
C LEU A 242 7.82 -17.52 28.24
N THR A 243 6.53 -17.32 28.44
CA THR A 243 5.45 -18.28 28.17
C THR A 243 4.64 -17.88 26.94
N GLU A 244 4.49 -16.57 26.70
CA GLU A 244 3.77 -16.01 25.55
C GLU A 244 4.65 -14.97 24.84
N LEU A 245 4.85 -15.14 23.54
CA LEU A 245 5.64 -14.23 22.71
C LEU A 245 4.91 -13.95 21.39
N ASN A 246 4.59 -12.68 21.14
CA ASN A 246 4.03 -12.23 19.87
C ASN A 246 4.99 -11.27 19.15
N LEU A 247 5.47 -11.72 17.99
CA LEU A 247 6.41 -11.01 17.11
C LEU A 247 5.83 -10.83 15.68
N ARG A 248 4.52 -11.00 15.52
CA ARG A 248 3.83 -10.91 14.23
C ARG A 248 4.06 -9.56 13.54
N ASN A 249 4.13 -9.58 12.20
CA ASN A 249 4.19 -8.38 11.36
C ASN A 249 5.35 -7.47 11.76
N ASN A 250 6.54 -8.03 11.58
CA ASN A 250 7.84 -7.38 11.68
C ASN A 250 8.65 -7.80 10.44
N VAL A 251 9.97 -7.64 10.46
CA VAL A 251 10.87 -7.98 9.34
C VAL A 251 11.95 -8.97 9.82
N ILE A 252 11.54 -9.97 10.62
CA ILE A 252 12.43 -10.92 11.28
C ILE A 252 12.75 -12.07 10.33
N TYR A 253 14.02 -12.41 10.16
CA TYR A 253 14.47 -13.55 9.36
C TYR A 253 15.28 -14.58 10.16
N ASP A 254 15.95 -14.16 11.25
CA ASP A 254 16.73 -15.02 12.15
C ASP A 254 16.04 -15.16 13.52
N ILE A 255 15.64 -16.39 13.86
CA ILE A 255 14.99 -16.71 15.14
C ILE A 255 15.87 -17.53 16.10
N THR A 256 17.18 -17.60 15.88
CA THR A 256 18.12 -18.38 16.71
C THR A 256 18.07 -18.01 18.20
N ALA A 257 17.75 -16.75 18.50
CA ALA A 257 17.56 -16.25 19.87
C ALA A 257 16.48 -17.02 20.65
N LEU A 258 15.48 -17.58 19.99
CA LEU A 258 14.37 -18.28 20.65
C LEU A 258 14.76 -19.65 21.21
N SER A 259 15.92 -20.21 20.82
CA SER A 259 16.30 -21.60 21.10
C SER A 259 16.37 -22.00 22.58
N GLY A 260 16.52 -21.02 23.48
CA GLY A 260 16.57 -21.21 24.92
C GLY A 260 15.22 -21.07 25.65
N MET A 261 14.15 -20.62 24.99
CA MET A 261 12.88 -20.22 25.62
C MET A 261 11.96 -21.41 25.91
N THR A 262 12.46 -22.43 26.59
CA THR A 262 11.79 -23.74 26.76
C THR A 262 10.49 -23.70 27.58
N GLU A 263 10.14 -22.54 28.16
CA GLU A 263 8.88 -22.31 28.87
C GLU A 263 7.74 -21.82 27.96
N LEU A 264 8.02 -21.46 26.70
CA LEU A 264 7.01 -20.97 25.75
C LEU A 264 5.89 -21.99 25.53
N THR A 265 4.66 -21.50 25.64
CA THR A 265 3.41 -22.21 25.33
C THR A 265 2.69 -21.63 24.13
N GLU A 266 2.84 -20.33 23.86
CA GLU A 266 2.24 -19.64 22.72
C GLU A 266 3.29 -18.79 22.00
N LEU A 267 3.39 -18.96 20.68
CA LEU A 267 4.35 -18.25 19.84
C LEU A 267 3.72 -17.86 18.50
N ASP A 268 3.61 -16.55 18.25
CA ASP A 268 3.13 -15.99 16.99
C ASP A 268 4.29 -15.27 16.25
N LEU A 269 4.68 -15.86 15.11
CA LEU A 269 5.74 -15.37 14.22
C LEU A 269 5.20 -15.04 12.81
N ARG A 270 3.87 -14.89 12.68
CA ARG A 270 3.21 -14.62 11.38
C ARG A 270 3.76 -13.38 10.67
N SER A 271 3.77 -13.43 9.33
CA SER A 271 4.12 -12.34 8.42
C SER A 271 5.44 -11.66 8.82
N ASN A 272 6.50 -12.43 8.60
CA ASN A 272 7.92 -12.14 8.77
C ASN A 272 8.66 -12.80 7.58
N ASP A 273 10.00 -12.73 7.56
CA ASP A 273 10.84 -13.27 6.49
C ASP A 273 11.58 -14.55 6.91
N ILE A 274 10.93 -15.41 7.70
CA ILE A 274 11.57 -16.60 8.28
C ILE A 274 11.61 -17.73 7.26
N THR A 275 12.81 -18.29 7.07
CA THR A 275 13.04 -19.44 6.18
C THR A 275 13.45 -20.71 6.93
N THR A 276 14.09 -20.56 8.11
CA THR A 276 14.61 -21.68 8.91
C THR A 276 14.09 -21.61 10.34
N ILE A 277 13.72 -22.78 10.90
CA ILE A 277 13.07 -22.86 12.21
C ILE A 277 13.79 -23.79 13.21
N ASP A 278 15.09 -24.05 13.01
CA ASP A 278 15.90 -24.93 13.88
C ASP A 278 15.88 -24.52 15.35
N ALA A 279 15.70 -23.22 15.62
CA ALA A 279 15.59 -22.68 16.96
C ALA A 279 14.43 -23.28 17.75
N LEU A 280 13.34 -23.67 17.08
CA LEU A 280 12.11 -24.12 17.74
C LEU A 280 12.20 -25.55 18.29
N GLN A 281 13.20 -26.34 17.88
CA GLN A 281 13.23 -27.81 18.11
C GLN A 281 13.14 -28.27 19.57
N ASN A 282 13.51 -27.40 20.52
CA ASN A 282 13.53 -27.71 21.95
C ASN A 282 12.36 -27.07 22.74
N LEU A 283 11.47 -26.32 22.07
CA LEU A 283 10.35 -25.60 22.70
C LEU A 283 9.16 -26.53 22.98
N THR A 284 9.44 -27.67 23.60
CA THR A 284 8.52 -28.82 23.74
C THR A 284 7.25 -28.56 24.56
N LYS A 285 7.09 -27.36 25.12
CA LYS A 285 5.89 -26.90 25.82
C LYS A 285 4.94 -26.10 24.93
N LEU A 286 5.33 -25.76 23.69
CA LEU A 286 4.46 -25.06 22.75
C LEU A 286 3.17 -25.83 22.53
N VAL A 287 2.06 -25.12 22.68
CA VAL A 287 0.68 -25.58 22.51
C VAL A 287 0.09 -24.92 21.25
N ASP A 288 0.35 -23.62 21.08
CA ASP A 288 -0.05 -22.82 19.91
C ASP A 288 1.21 -22.28 19.20
N LEU A 289 1.32 -22.55 17.90
CA LEU A 289 2.38 -22.05 17.04
C LEU A 289 1.81 -21.54 15.72
N SER A 290 2.04 -20.26 15.44
CA SER A 290 1.75 -19.63 14.16
C SER A 290 3.04 -19.23 13.45
N LEU A 291 3.25 -19.80 12.26
CA LEU A 291 4.34 -19.52 11.31
C LEU A 291 3.78 -19.09 9.95
N ARG A 292 2.54 -18.59 9.91
CA ARG A 292 1.85 -18.21 8.68
C ARG A 292 2.61 -17.13 7.91
N GLU A 293 2.45 -17.10 6.58
CA GLU A 293 2.94 -16.02 5.72
C GLU A 293 4.45 -15.80 5.94
N ASN A 294 5.22 -16.87 5.76
CA ASN A 294 6.68 -16.89 5.86
C ASN A 294 7.22 -17.69 4.65
N SER A 295 8.51 -18.02 4.63
CA SER A 295 9.15 -18.79 3.56
C SER A 295 9.70 -20.14 4.05
N VAL A 296 9.05 -20.75 5.05
CA VAL A 296 9.51 -22.02 5.66
C VAL A 296 9.25 -23.19 4.72
N SER A 297 10.25 -24.05 4.53
CA SER A 297 10.14 -25.29 3.75
C SER A 297 10.46 -26.55 4.56
N ASP A 298 11.46 -26.46 5.46
CA ASP A 298 11.85 -27.56 6.35
C ASP A 298 11.18 -27.43 7.73
N ILE A 299 10.23 -28.32 8.01
CA ILE A 299 9.54 -28.42 9.29
C ILE A 299 10.08 -29.53 10.20
N SER A 300 11.24 -30.11 9.90
CA SER A 300 11.89 -31.14 10.74
C SER A 300 12.12 -30.72 12.20
N PRO A 301 12.40 -29.44 12.52
CA PRO A 301 12.52 -28.99 13.91
C PRO A 301 11.24 -29.20 14.74
N LEU A 302 10.06 -29.21 14.11
CA LEU A 302 8.78 -29.36 14.83
C LEU A 302 8.57 -30.77 15.40
N ALA A 303 9.32 -31.78 14.96
CA ALA A 303 9.07 -33.20 15.24
C ALA A 303 9.12 -33.62 16.73
N ASN A 304 9.55 -32.75 17.65
CA ASN A 304 9.54 -33.04 19.08
C ASN A 304 8.55 -32.18 19.88
N LEU A 305 7.79 -31.29 19.22
CA LEU A 305 6.85 -30.37 19.85
C LEU A 305 5.50 -31.03 20.15
N THR A 306 5.55 -32.19 20.79
CA THR A 306 4.40 -33.09 21.00
C THR A 306 3.27 -32.51 21.88
N ALA A 307 3.46 -31.31 22.45
CA ALA A 307 2.43 -30.57 23.18
C ALA A 307 1.53 -29.74 22.27
N LEU A 308 1.90 -29.51 21.00
CA LEU A 308 1.12 -28.70 20.06
C LEU A 308 -0.29 -29.27 19.88
N THR A 309 -1.26 -28.37 19.97
CA THR A 309 -2.69 -28.62 19.67
C THR A 309 -3.16 -27.77 18.49
N ASP A 310 -2.58 -26.58 18.30
CA ASP A 310 -2.86 -25.67 17.18
C ASP A 310 -1.55 -25.37 16.43
N LEU A 311 -1.55 -25.62 15.12
CA LEU A 311 -0.40 -25.38 14.25
C LEU A 311 -0.82 -24.73 12.94
N GLN A 312 -0.45 -23.46 12.79
CA GLN A 312 -0.77 -22.64 11.62
C GLN A 312 0.46 -22.45 10.73
N LEU A 313 0.47 -23.12 9.58
CA LEU A 313 1.57 -23.17 8.59
C LEU A 313 1.14 -22.67 7.20
N ARG A 314 0.05 -21.92 7.12
CA ARG A 314 -0.48 -21.32 5.87
C ARG A 314 0.58 -20.47 5.15
N GLU A 315 0.58 -20.49 3.82
CA GLU A 315 1.41 -19.63 2.96
C GLU A 315 2.89 -19.76 3.31
N ASN A 316 3.42 -20.94 3.00
CA ASN A 316 4.82 -21.34 3.15
C ASN A 316 5.21 -22.26 1.97
N ASN A 317 6.41 -22.83 2.01
CA ASN A 317 6.98 -23.67 0.95
C ASN A 317 7.10 -25.15 1.38
N ILE A 318 6.15 -25.67 2.15
CA ILE A 318 6.25 -26.98 2.79
C ILE A 318 5.87 -28.10 1.82
N VAL A 319 6.70 -29.14 1.76
CA VAL A 319 6.48 -30.36 0.95
C VAL A 319 6.39 -31.61 1.83
N ASP A 320 7.31 -31.78 2.79
CA ASP A 320 7.44 -33.01 3.60
C ASP A 320 6.74 -32.87 4.96
N LEU A 321 5.67 -33.66 5.16
CA LEU A 321 4.91 -33.71 6.41
C LEU A 321 5.42 -34.76 7.40
N THR A 322 6.47 -35.52 7.09
CA THR A 322 7.03 -36.57 7.97
C THR A 322 7.27 -36.10 9.40
N PRO A 323 7.79 -34.87 9.64
CA PRO A 323 8.01 -34.34 11.00
C PRO A 323 6.74 -34.28 11.85
N LEU A 324 5.58 -34.05 11.24
CA LEU A 324 4.31 -33.90 11.96
C LEU A 324 3.80 -35.23 12.55
N SER A 325 4.26 -36.39 12.07
CA SER A 325 3.77 -37.73 12.48
C SER A 325 3.95 -38.10 13.97
N THR A 326 4.61 -37.25 14.73
CA THR A 326 4.83 -37.41 16.18
C THR A 326 3.90 -36.54 17.02
N LEU A 327 3.24 -35.56 16.41
CA LEU A 327 2.47 -34.50 17.06
C LEU A 327 1.04 -34.94 17.36
N THR A 328 0.89 -36.08 18.03
CA THR A 328 -0.40 -36.77 18.19
C THR A 328 -1.46 -36.00 18.99
N ASN A 329 -1.10 -34.87 19.61
CA ASN A 329 -2.05 -33.99 20.32
C ASN A 329 -2.63 -32.90 19.41
N LEU A 330 -2.20 -32.77 18.15
CA LEU A 330 -2.75 -31.77 17.23
C LEU A 330 -4.27 -31.96 17.08
N GLU A 331 -4.98 -30.86 17.26
CA GLU A 331 -6.44 -30.72 17.12
C GLU A 331 -6.77 -29.86 15.88
N ASP A 332 -6.00 -28.80 15.63
CA ASP A 332 -6.09 -27.92 14.45
C ASP A 332 -4.76 -27.89 13.69
N LEU A 333 -4.81 -28.14 12.38
CA LEU A 333 -3.66 -28.05 11.48
C LEU A 333 -4.04 -27.33 10.20
N ASN A 334 -3.38 -26.20 9.95
CA ASN A 334 -3.55 -25.42 8.73
C ASN A 334 -2.29 -25.43 7.87
N LEU A 335 -2.39 -26.05 6.70
CA LEU A 335 -1.36 -26.20 5.68
C LEU A 335 -1.78 -25.55 4.34
N HIS A 336 -2.73 -24.60 4.38
CA HIS A 336 -3.21 -23.90 3.20
C HIS A 336 -2.07 -23.24 2.40
N THR A 337 -2.08 -23.32 1.07
CA THR A 337 -1.09 -22.71 0.17
C THR A 337 0.32 -23.14 0.53
N ASN A 338 0.59 -24.41 0.22
CA ASN A 338 1.89 -25.06 0.34
C ASN A 338 2.09 -25.99 -0.87
N GLN A 339 3.07 -26.89 -0.81
CA GLN A 339 3.43 -27.80 -1.90
C GLN A 339 3.27 -29.28 -1.49
N VAL A 340 2.31 -29.57 -0.59
CA VAL A 340 2.08 -30.91 -0.04
C VAL A 340 1.50 -31.86 -1.07
N VAL A 341 2.05 -33.07 -1.13
CA VAL A 341 1.53 -34.18 -1.97
C VAL A 341 1.20 -35.43 -1.14
N ASP A 342 2.07 -35.78 -0.19
CA ASP A 342 1.95 -37.02 0.60
C ASP A 342 1.35 -36.77 2.00
N LEU A 343 0.17 -37.36 2.24
CA LEU A 343 -0.54 -37.28 3.51
C LEU A 343 -0.26 -38.47 4.45
N ALA A 344 0.55 -39.45 4.04
CA ALA A 344 0.85 -40.63 4.87
C ALA A 344 1.36 -40.28 6.29
N PRO A 345 2.18 -39.23 6.49
CA PRO A 345 2.62 -38.82 7.83
C PRO A 345 1.48 -38.46 8.80
N LEU A 346 0.35 -37.96 8.29
CA LEU A 346 -0.77 -37.48 9.11
C LEU A 346 -1.57 -38.63 9.76
N THR A 347 -1.40 -39.89 9.32
CA THR A 347 -2.17 -41.06 9.79
C THR A 347 -2.11 -41.33 11.30
N THR A 348 -1.16 -40.70 11.99
CA THR A 348 -0.91 -40.84 13.43
C THR A 348 -1.64 -39.79 14.29
N LEU A 349 -2.20 -38.75 13.65
CA LEU A 349 -2.81 -37.59 14.33
C LEU A 349 -4.27 -37.86 14.70
N GLU A 350 -4.52 -38.86 15.54
CA GLU A 350 -5.87 -39.36 15.86
C GLU A 350 -6.79 -38.32 16.54
N ASN A 351 -6.22 -37.26 17.13
CA ASN A 351 -6.96 -36.18 17.81
C ASN A 351 -7.33 -35.00 16.89
N LEU A 352 -6.89 -35.03 15.62
CA LEU A 352 -7.14 -33.94 14.69
C LEU A 352 -8.64 -33.75 14.45
N GLU A 353 -9.16 -32.56 14.76
CA GLU A 353 -10.56 -32.18 14.58
C GLU A 353 -10.74 -31.28 13.35
N ALA A 354 -9.78 -30.38 13.08
CA ALA A 354 -9.77 -29.48 11.92
C ALA A 354 -8.49 -29.67 11.09
N LEU A 355 -8.64 -29.78 9.77
CA LEU A 355 -7.53 -29.94 8.84
C LEU A 355 -7.76 -29.13 7.56
N ASN A 356 -6.93 -28.11 7.37
CA ASN A 356 -6.92 -27.31 6.15
C ASN A 356 -5.73 -27.63 5.27
N LEU A 357 -6.01 -28.15 4.07
CA LEU A 357 -5.04 -28.56 3.05
C LEU A 357 -5.29 -27.85 1.71
N ARG A 358 -6.03 -26.74 1.71
CA ARG A 358 -6.39 -26.00 0.50
C ARG A 358 -5.15 -25.55 -0.30
N ARG A 359 -5.21 -25.54 -1.63
CA ARG A 359 -4.11 -25.08 -2.52
C ARG A 359 -2.81 -25.85 -2.25
N ASN A 360 -2.88 -27.15 -2.48
CA ASN A 360 -1.75 -28.07 -2.43
C ASN A 360 -1.81 -29.00 -3.67
N ASN A 361 -0.95 -30.01 -3.72
CA ASN A 361 -0.84 -30.94 -4.85
C ASN A 361 -1.31 -32.36 -4.49
N ILE A 362 -2.34 -32.47 -3.64
CA ILE A 362 -2.80 -33.76 -3.10
C ILE A 362 -3.65 -34.50 -4.12
N THR A 363 -3.39 -35.80 -4.28
CA THR A 363 -4.17 -36.69 -5.14
C THR A 363 -4.78 -37.88 -4.40
N ASN A 364 -4.18 -38.29 -3.27
CA ASN A 364 -4.49 -39.54 -2.58
C ASN A 364 -4.95 -39.30 -1.14
N LEU A 365 -6.21 -39.62 -0.85
CA LEU A 365 -6.82 -39.44 0.48
C LEU A 365 -6.82 -40.70 1.35
N GLU A 366 -6.27 -41.85 0.90
CA GLU A 366 -6.19 -43.08 1.71
C GLU A 366 -5.63 -42.87 3.14
N PRO A 367 -4.59 -42.04 3.35
CA PRO A 367 -4.10 -41.71 4.68
C PRO A 367 -5.16 -41.13 5.63
N LEU A 368 -6.08 -40.31 5.12
CA LEU A 368 -7.10 -39.65 5.95
C LEU A 368 -8.17 -40.62 6.46
N SER A 369 -8.31 -41.81 5.85
CA SER A 369 -9.32 -42.81 6.23
C SER A 369 -9.22 -43.28 7.68
N GLN A 370 -8.09 -43.08 8.35
CA GLN A 370 -7.89 -43.46 9.75
C GLN A 370 -8.22 -42.35 10.75
N LEU A 371 -8.33 -41.09 10.30
CA LEU A 371 -8.48 -39.91 11.13
C LEU A 371 -9.96 -39.63 11.45
N ARG A 372 -10.58 -40.54 12.21
CA ARG A 372 -12.02 -40.52 12.52
C ARG A 372 -12.49 -39.33 13.37
N GLY A 373 -11.56 -38.56 13.94
CA GLY A 373 -11.82 -37.36 14.74
C GLY A 373 -12.15 -36.12 13.92
N ILE A 374 -11.73 -36.07 12.65
CA ILE A 374 -11.89 -34.89 11.78
C ILE A 374 -13.36 -34.56 11.59
N ARG A 375 -13.71 -33.30 11.89
CA ARG A 375 -15.05 -32.71 11.72
C ARG A 375 -15.06 -31.60 10.68
N ASP A 376 -13.96 -30.88 10.55
CA ASP A 376 -13.69 -29.83 9.57
C ASP A 376 -12.53 -30.27 8.66
N LEU A 377 -12.82 -30.42 7.37
CA LEU A 377 -11.85 -30.88 6.38
C LEU A 377 -11.88 -30.02 5.13
N VAL A 378 -10.86 -29.20 4.95
CA VAL A 378 -10.70 -28.35 3.76
C VAL A 378 -9.67 -28.96 2.82
N LEU A 379 -10.10 -29.38 1.63
CA LEU A 379 -9.30 -30.07 0.61
C LEU A 379 -9.36 -29.35 -0.76
N ARG A 380 -9.78 -28.09 -0.77
CA ARG A 380 -9.94 -27.30 -1.99
C ARG A 380 -8.66 -27.13 -2.79
N ASP A 381 -8.81 -26.86 -4.08
CA ASP A 381 -7.70 -26.49 -4.97
C ASP A 381 -6.55 -27.52 -4.87
N ASN A 382 -6.91 -28.79 -5.05
CA ASN A 382 -6.01 -29.94 -5.08
C ASN A 382 -6.27 -30.77 -6.34
N ASN A 383 -5.67 -31.96 -6.44
CA ASN A 383 -5.78 -32.87 -7.57
C ASN A 383 -6.48 -34.20 -7.20
N ILE A 384 -7.49 -34.14 -6.32
CA ILE A 384 -8.20 -35.32 -5.80
C ILE A 384 -9.13 -35.90 -6.87
N THR A 385 -9.24 -37.24 -6.89
CA THR A 385 -10.12 -37.96 -7.84
C THR A 385 -11.04 -39.00 -7.19
N ASP A 386 -10.75 -39.43 -5.96
CA ASP A 386 -11.49 -40.48 -5.26
C ASP A 386 -11.73 -40.09 -3.78
N LEU A 387 -13.02 -40.04 -3.39
CA LEU A 387 -13.46 -39.74 -2.02
C LEU A 387 -13.78 -40.99 -1.19
N SER A 388 -13.66 -42.19 -1.77
CA SER A 388 -13.89 -43.44 -1.04
C SER A 388 -13.14 -43.52 0.29
N PRO A 389 -11.89 -43.02 0.42
CA PRO A 389 -11.16 -43.02 1.69
C PRO A 389 -11.83 -42.24 2.83
N ILE A 390 -12.49 -41.12 2.51
CA ILE A 390 -13.09 -40.23 3.51
C ILE A 390 -14.58 -40.51 3.76
N ALA A 391 -15.18 -41.45 3.02
CA ALA A 391 -16.60 -41.80 3.11
C ALA A 391 -17.10 -42.13 4.54
N GLU A 392 -16.23 -42.72 5.35
CA GLU A 392 -16.54 -43.17 6.71
C GLU A 392 -16.15 -42.14 7.80
N LEU A 393 -15.61 -40.96 7.44
CA LEU A 393 -15.35 -39.86 8.40
C LEU A 393 -16.65 -39.24 8.91
N ASP A 394 -16.64 -38.70 10.12
CA ASP A 394 -17.79 -38.05 10.78
C ASP A 394 -17.67 -36.53 10.64
N LEU A 395 -17.56 -36.07 9.39
CA LEU A 395 -17.51 -34.67 9.01
C LEU A 395 -18.85 -34.03 9.35
N ARG A 396 -18.85 -33.06 10.27
CA ARG A 396 -20.08 -32.42 10.76
C ARG A 396 -20.01 -30.91 10.69
N ASP A 397 -18.82 -30.34 10.70
CA ASP A 397 -18.64 -28.90 10.77
C ASP A 397 -18.44 -28.37 9.35
N ALA A 398 -17.39 -28.81 8.65
CA ALA A 398 -17.15 -28.42 7.26
C ALA A 398 -16.52 -29.55 6.41
N LEU A 399 -16.87 -29.59 5.12
CA LEU A 399 -16.14 -30.35 4.11
C LEU A 399 -16.03 -29.52 2.83
N GLU A 400 -14.81 -29.14 2.49
CA GLU A 400 -14.52 -28.34 1.31
C GLU A 400 -13.73 -29.12 0.25
N LEU A 401 -14.21 -29.22 -0.99
CA LEU A 401 -13.66 -30.03 -2.08
C LEU A 401 -13.59 -29.29 -3.43
N ASP A 402 -14.02 -28.03 -3.53
CA ASP A 402 -13.96 -27.27 -4.78
C ASP A 402 -12.53 -27.14 -5.32
N GLY A 403 -12.39 -26.84 -6.62
CA GLY A 403 -11.08 -26.75 -7.27
C GLY A 403 -10.40 -28.10 -7.59
N ASN A 404 -10.97 -29.22 -7.14
CA ASN A 404 -10.53 -30.57 -7.55
C ASN A 404 -11.11 -30.95 -8.92
N SER A 405 -10.62 -30.36 -10.00
CA SER A 405 -11.17 -30.43 -11.37
C SER A 405 -11.38 -31.86 -11.94
N ASN A 406 -10.65 -32.85 -11.42
CA ASN A 406 -10.73 -34.25 -11.82
C ASN A 406 -11.65 -35.11 -10.92
N LEU A 407 -12.20 -34.56 -9.85
CA LEU A 407 -13.15 -35.23 -8.99
C LEU A 407 -14.54 -35.27 -9.65
N ARG A 408 -15.04 -36.47 -9.94
CA ARG A 408 -16.32 -36.68 -10.65
C ARG A 408 -17.34 -37.51 -9.88
N ASP A 409 -16.91 -38.25 -8.85
CA ASP A 409 -17.76 -39.17 -8.09
C ASP A 409 -17.87 -38.73 -6.62
N LEU A 410 -18.97 -38.06 -6.31
CA LEU A 410 -19.32 -37.62 -4.94
C LEU A 410 -20.19 -38.66 -4.19
N THR A 411 -20.51 -39.80 -4.82
CA THR A 411 -21.36 -40.84 -4.21
C THR A 411 -20.83 -41.36 -2.86
N PRO A 412 -19.51 -41.45 -2.61
CA PRO A 412 -18.99 -41.90 -1.31
C PRO A 412 -19.44 -41.05 -0.11
N ILE A 413 -19.64 -39.74 -0.30
CA ILE A 413 -20.01 -38.80 0.76
C ILE A 413 -21.47 -38.35 0.71
N ALA A 414 -22.15 -38.57 -0.42
CA ALA A 414 -23.56 -38.22 -0.64
C ALA A 414 -24.53 -38.62 0.51
N PRO A 415 -24.39 -39.78 1.21
CA PRO A 415 -25.29 -40.13 2.32
C PRO A 415 -25.20 -39.24 3.55
N LYS A 416 -24.14 -38.45 3.70
CA LYS A 416 -23.85 -37.61 4.88
C LYS A 416 -23.93 -36.10 4.58
N TYR A 417 -24.08 -35.73 3.32
CA TYR A 417 -24.10 -34.33 2.86
C TYR A 417 -25.04 -33.43 3.69
N ASP A 418 -26.30 -33.83 3.88
CA ASP A 418 -27.29 -33.05 4.65
C ASP A 418 -26.99 -32.92 6.17
N SER A 419 -25.95 -33.59 6.67
CA SER A 419 -25.55 -33.56 8.09
C SER A 419 -24.23 -32.84 8.35
N ILE A 420 -23.62 -32.26 7.32
CA ILE A 420 -22.45 -31.39 7.44
C ILE A 420 -22.97 -29.95 7.46
N ASP A 421 -22.55 -29.15 8.43
CA ASP A 421 -23.03 -27.77 8.59
C ASP A 421 -22.60 -26.89 7.41
N TYR A 422 -21.40 -27.11 6.85
CA TYR A 422 -20.90 -26.40 5.67
C TYR A 422 -20.25 -27.35 4.63
N VAL A 423 -20.58 -27.12 3.35
CA VAL A 423 -19.99 -27.80 2.19
C VAL A 423 -19.90 -26.82 1.03
N ASP A 424 -18.74 -26.73 0.39
CA ASP A 424 -18.48 -25.81 -0.72
C ASP A 424 -18.82 -26.38 -2.10
N PHE A 425 -19.04 -27.70 -2.22
CA PHE A 425 -19.18 -28.39 -3.50
C PHE A 425 -20.63 -28.84 -3.75
N VAL A 426 -21.11 -28.63 -4.98
CA VAL A 426 -22.48 -28.99 -5.39
C VAL A 426 -22.55 -30.36 -6.06
N LEU A 427 -23.30 -31.30 -5.45
CA LEU A 427 -23.92 -32.41 -6.17
C LEU A 427 -25.03 -31.84 -7.08
N GLU A 428 -24.68 -31.52 -8.34
CA GLU A 428 -25.56 -30.92 -9.37
C GLU A 428 -27.00 -30.64 -8.91
N LYS A 429 -27.19 -29.49 -8.30
CA LYS A 429 -28.52 -28.93 -8.06
C LYS A 429 -28.75 -27.72 -8.94
N ASN A 430 -28.51 -27.87 -10.25
CA ASN A 430 -28.95 -26.94 -11.31
C ASN A 430 -28.96 -25.45 -10.88
N ARG A 431 -27.81 -24.89 -10.50
CA ARG A 431 -27.58 -23.45 -10.62
C ARG A 431 -26.87 -23.22 -11.95
N LEU A 432 -27.55 -22.44 -12.80
CA LEU A 432 -27.34 -22.07 -14.20
C LEU A 432 -26.11 -22.66 -14.93
N ALA A 433 -26.33 -23.75 -15.68
CA ALA A 433 -25.50 -24.09 -16.85
C ALA A 433 -25.85 -23.15 -18.02
N VAL A 434 -25.59 -21.86 -17.88
CA VAL A 434 -25.66 -20.89 -18.97
C VAL A 434 -24.24 -20.66 -19.48
N ASP A 435 -24.05 -20.87 -20.78
CA ASP A 435 -22.83 -20.54 -21.49
C ASP A 435 -22.71 -19.00 -21.56
N ILE A 436 -22.08 -18.39 -20.55
CA ILE A 436 -21.87 -16.93 -20.45
C ILE A 436 -20.77 -16.48 -21.41
N ASP A 437 -19.91 -17.38 -21.89
CA ASP A 437 -18.82 -17.04 -22.83
C ASP A 437 -19.36 -16.59 -24.21
N ALA A 438 -20.59 -17.01 -24.56
CA ALA A 438 -21.29 -16.56 -25.75
C ALA A 438 -21.75 -15.08 -25.69
N ASP A 439 -21.77 -14.46 -24.51
CA ASP A 439 -22.25 -13.10 -24.28
C ASP A 439 -21.11 -12.05 -24.30
N ILE A 440 -19.83 -12.45 -24.41
CA ILE A 440 -18.67 -11.53 -24.50
C ILE A 440 -18.54 -10.96 -25.91
N VAL A 441 -18.41 -9.64 -26.02
CA VAL A 441 -18.19 -8.93 -27.28
C VAL A 441 -16.69 -8.85 -27.57
N THR A 442 -16.24 -9.45 -28.67
CA THR A 442 -14.82 -9.57 -29.04
C THR A 442 -14.53 -9.09 -30.47
N GLY A 443 -13.24 -8.98 -30.80
CA GLY A 443 -12.74 -8.70 -32.14
C GLY A 443 -12.56 -7.22 -32.49
N THR A 444 -12.05 -6.98 -33.70
CA THR A 444 -11.49 -5.68 -34.12
C THR A 444 -12.42 -4.47 -34.00
N GLU A 445 -13.75 -4.68 -34.11
CA GLU A 445 -14.72 -3.59 -33.92
C GLU A 445 -14.85 -3.19 -32.45
N ARG A 446 -14.81 -4.15 -31.51
CA ARG A 446 -14.78 -3.88 -30.07
C ARG A 446 -13.49 -3.19 -29.67
N GLU A 447 -12.37 -3.75 -30.10
CA GLU A 447 -11.02 -3.26 -29.83
C GLU A 447 -10.84 -1.79 -30.23
N ALA A 448 -11.24 -1.44 -31.46
CA ALA A 448 -11.18 -0.06 -31.94
C ALA A 448 -12.09 0.88 -31.14
N SER A 449 -13.33 0.44 -30.87
CA SER A 449 -14.29 1.23 -30.09
C SER A 449 -13.84 1.42 -28.64
N LEU A 450 -13.20 0.42 -28.04
CA LEU A 450 -12.69 0.48 -26.67
C LEU A 450 -11.61 1.55 -26.55
N LEU A 451 -10.58 1.49 -27.41
CA LEU A 451 -9.51 2.49 -27.39
C LEU A 451 -10.07 3.88 -27.64
N GLU A 452 -10.89 4.07 -28.69
CA GLU A 452 -11.52 5.36 -29.00
C GLU A 452 -12.28 5.92 -27.78
N THR A 453 -13.06 5.09 -27.09
CA THR A 453 -13.83 5.49 -25.90
C THR A 453 -12.91 5.87 -24.73
N ILE A 454 -11.82 5.14 -24.51
CA ILE A 454 -10.80 5.46 -23.48
C ILE A 454 -10.12 6.80 -23.81
N TYR A 455 -9.78 7.05 -25.08
CA TYR A 455 -9.18 8.32 -25.50
C TYR A 455 -10.10 9.50 -25.31
N GLU A 456 -11.36 9.38 -25.74
CA GLU A 456 -12.33 10.46 -25.66
C GLU A 456 -12.64 10.82 -24.20
N ALA A 457 -12.86 9.83 -23.34
CA ALA A 457 -13.14 10.04 -21.93
C ALA A 457 -11.95 10.65 -21.16
N ASN A 458 -10.72 10.49 -21.65
CA ASN A 458 -9.51 11.04 -21.03
C ASN A 458 -8.96 12.29 -21.76
N ALA A 459 -9.72 12.86 -22.70
CA ALA A 459 -9.33 14.05 -23.44
C ALA A 459 -9.19 15.31 -22.55
N TYR A 460 -9.82 15.32 -21.37
CA TYR A 460 -9.72 16.41 -20.39
C TYR A 460 -8.32 16.51 -19.76
N ILE A 461 -7.47 15.48 -19.87
CA ILE A 461 -6.11 15.45 -19.31
C ILE A 461 -5.13 15.97 -20.37
N PRO A 462 -4.67 17.23 -20.34
CA PRO A 462 -3.81 17.75 -21.40
C PRO A 462 -2.37 17.26 -21.34
N ASN A 463 -1.90 16.85 -20.16
CA ASN A 463 -0.54 16.39 -19.92
C ASN A 463 -0.41 14.90 -20.28
N ALA A 464 0.48 14.58 -21.22
CA ALA A 464 0.69 13.22 -21.70
C ALA A 464 1.21 12.29 -20.59
N THR A 465 2.11 12.75 -19.73
CA THR A 465 2.65 11.98 -18.60
C THR A 465 1.58 11.64 -17.57
N ILE A 466 0.67 12.57 -17.27
CA ILE A 466 -0.46 12.30 -16.36
C ILE A 466 -1.42 11.29 -16.99
N ARG A 467 -1.66 11.38 -18.30
CA ARG A 467 -2.50 10.41 -19.00
C ARG A 467 -1.86 9.04 -19.06
N GLU A 468 -0.56 8.97 -19.33
CA GLU A 468 0.22 7.74 -19.29
C GLU A 468 0.15 7.09 -17.91
N SER A 469 0.36 7.86 -16.84
CA SER A 469 0.19 7.38 -15.46
C SER A 469 -1.22 6.84 -15.20
N LYS A 470 -2.28 7.50 -15.70
CA LYS A 470 -3.65 6.98 -15.62
C LYS A 470 -3.80 5.67 -16.41
N PHE A 471 -3.24 5.61 -17.61
CA PHE A 471 -3.37 4.46 -18.51
C PHE A 471 -2.63 3.25 -17.96
N ARG A 472 -1.40 3.43 -17.47
CA ARG A 472 -0.64 2.39 -16.77
C ARG A 472 -1.34 1.95 -15.49
N GLY A 473 -1.87 2.90 -14.71
CA GLY A 473 -2.66 2.56 -13.51
C GLY A 473 -3.93 1.75 -13.81
N MET A 474 -4.59 1.99 -14.95
CA MET A 474 -5.71 1.15 -15.42
C MET A 474 -5.27 -0.24 -15.89
N ALA A 475 -4.02 -0.37 -16.34
CA ALA A 475 -3.44 -1.61 -16.85
C ALA A 475 -2.91 -2.53 -15.73
N ASN A 476 -2.80 -2.02 -14.49
CA ASN A 476 -2.37 -2.80 -13.31
C ASN A 476 -3.37 -3.90 -12.86
N GLY A 477 -4.40 -4.19 -13.65
CA GLY A 477 -5.38 -5.24 -13.37
C GLY A 477 -6.80 -4.86 -13.77
N ALA A 478 -7.65 -5.87 -13.96
CA ALA A 478 -9.04 -5.68 -14.39
C ALA A 478 -9.89 -4.89 -13.36
N PHE A 479 -9.58 -4.95 -12.07
CA PHE A 479 -10.26 -4.13 -11.05
C PHE A 479 -9.92 -2.64 -11.17
N PRO A 480 -8.63 -2.20 -11.17
CA PRO A 480 -8.25 -0.84 -11.55
C PRO A 480 -8.82 -0.39 -12.91
N PHE A 481 -8.83 -1.29 -13.90
CA PHE A 481 -9.43 -1.01 -15.21
C PHE A 481 -10.90 -0.63 -15.10
N LEU A 482 -11.72 -1.42 -14.39
CA LEU A 482 -13.14 -1.12 -14.17
C LEU A 482 -13.34 0.25 -13.51
N ARG A 483 -12.48 0.62 -12.56
CA ARG A 483 -12.53 1.92 -11.87
C ARG A 483 -12.15 3.10 -12.77
N GLY A 484 -11.24 2.89 -13.71
CA GLY A 484 -10.81 3.91 -14.65
C GLY A 484 -11.73 4.08 -15.87
N THR A 485 -12.70 3.17 -16.07
CA THR A 485 -13.46 3.03 -17.32
C THR A 485 -14.99 3.03 -17.14
N THR A 486 -15.52 3.82 -16.21
CA THR A 486 -16.97 3.98 -15.97
C THR A 486 -17.75 4.36 -17.24
N ASN A 487 -17.10 5.10 -18.14
CA ASN A 487 -17.58 5.42 -19.49
C ASN A 487 -17.79 4.19 -20.38
N ILE A 488 -16.93 3.18 -20.29
CA ILE A 488 -17.07 1.93 -21.05
C ILE A 488 -18.29 1.15 -20.53
N TYR A 489 -18.45 1.04 -19.20
CA TYR A 489 -19.63 0.41 -18.59
C TYR A 489 -20.94 0.99 -19.11
N PHE A 490 -21.11 2.32 -19.06
CA PHE A 490 -22.37 2.92 -19.49
C PHE A 490 -22.55 2.99 -21.00
N SER A 491 -21.46 3.05 -21.78
CA SER A 491 -21.51 2.84 -23.23
C SER A 491 -22.01 1.42 -23.58
N ASP A 492 -21.56 0.42 -22.82
CA ASP A 492 -22.00 -0.97 -22.96
C ASP A 492 -23.44 -1.17 -22.50
N VAL A 493 -23.88 -0.50 -21.44
CA VAL A 493 -25.28 -0.50 -21.01
C VAL A 493 -26.18 0.04 -22.13
N GLN A 494 -25.79 1.16 -22.75
CA GLN A 494 -26.56 1.78 -23.82
C GLN A 494 -26.57 0.93 -25.10
N SER A 495 -25.45 0.31 -25.43
CA SER A 495 -25.29 -0.53 -26.62
C SER A 495 -25.89 -1.93 -26.45
N GLY A 496 -26.23 -2.32 -25.22
CA GLY A 496 -26.79 -3.63 -24.89
C GLY A 496 -25.75 -4.74 -24.70
N ASN A 497 -24.49 -4.38 -24.50
CA ASN A 497 -23.39 -5.29 -24.20
C ASN A 497 -23.40 -5.71 -22.72
N VAL A 498 -23.93 -4.87 -21.82
CA VAL A 498 -24.29 -5.33 -20.46
C VAL A 498 -25.60 -6.09 -20.52
N TRP A 499 -25.57 -7.37 -20.14
CA TRP A 499 -26.78 -8.16 -20.07
C TRP A 499 -27.67 -7.68 -18.92
N ILE A 500 -28.74 -6.95 -19.26
CA ILE A 500 -29.78 -6.50 -18.33
C ILE A 500 -31.10 -7.17 -18.71
N PRO A 501 -31.75 -7.93 -17.79
CA PRO A 501 -33.00 -8.62 -18.07
C PRO A 501 -34.09 -7.69 -18.61
N GLU A 502 -34.74 -8.11 -19.70
CA GLU A 502 -35.85 -7.36 -20.30
C GLU A 502 -37.03 -7.21 -19.32
N ALA A 503 -37.20 -8.16 -18.40
CA ALA A 503 -38.19 -8.09 -17.34
C ALA A 503 -37.95 -6.91 -16.37
N TRP A 504 -36.69 -6.54 -16.12
CA TRP A 504 -36.34 -5.40 -15.26
C TRP A 504 -36.67 -4.08 -15.97
N LYS A 505 -36.34 -3.98 -17.27
CA LYS A 505 -36.58 -2.78 -18.09
C LYS A 505 -38.07 -2.43 -18.24
N GLN A 506 -38.96 -3.40 -18.04
CA GLN A 506 -40.42 -3.23 -18.15
C GLN A 506 -41.09 -2.76 -16.85
N GLN A 507 -40.34 -2.67 -15.75
CA GLN A 507 -40.87 -2.21 -14.47
C GLN A 507 -40.92 -0.69 -14.41
N ASP A 508 -42.03 -0.15 -13.91
CA ASP A 508 -42.25 1.28 -13.76
C ASP A 508 -41.70 1.77 -12.41
N GLY A 509 -41.14 2.99 -12.37
CA GLY A 509 -40.76 3.66 -11.11
C GLY A 509 -39.45 3.20 -10.48
N LEU A 510 -38.59 2.48 -11.23
CA LEU A 510 -37.29 2.00 -10.75
C LEU A 510 -36.15 3.02 -10.89
N ASN A 511 -36.41 4.20 -11.46
CA ASN A 511 -35.41 5.26 -11.56
C ASN A 511 -35.24 5.96 -10.21
N THR A 512 -33.98 6.14 -9.81
CA THR A 512 -33.59 6.88 -8.62
C THR A 512 -32.27 7.61 -8.88
N TRP A 513 -31.80 8.42 -7.94
CA TRP A 513 -30.42 8.88 -7.99
C TRP A 513 -29.50 7.70 -7.70
N ILE A 514 -28.57 7.44 -8.61
CA ILE A 514 -27.52 6.43 -8.51
C ILE A 514 -26.16 7.12 -8.38
N THR A 515 -25.16 6.45 -7.81
CA THR A 515 -23.78 6.97 -7.77
C THR A 515 -23.06 6.76 -9.11
N ALA A 516 -23.51 5.77 -9.90
CA ALA A 516 -23.03 5.38 -11.22
C ALA A 516 -21.63 4.77 -11.26
N ASP A 517 -20.67 5.31 -10.51
CA ASP A 517 -19.34 4.69 -10.34
C ASP A 517 -19.30 3.69 -9.16
N PHE A 518 -20.41 3.02 -8.85
CA PHE A 518 -20.47 2.19 -7.66
C PHE A 518 -19.60 0.92 -7.77
N HIS A 519 -18.64 0.79 -6.85
CA HIS A 519 -17.74 -0.35 -6.72
C HIS A 519 -17.30 -0.53 -5.26
N ILE A 520 -16.58 -1.61 -4.95
CA ILE A 520 -16.30 -1.99 -3.55
C ILE A 520 -15.49 -0.96 -2.74
N GLU A 521 -14.61 -0.18 -3.35
CA GLU A 521 -13.92 0.92 -2.63
C GLU A 521 -14.78 2.20 -2.45
N ASN A 522 -16.03 2.23 -2.94
CA ASN A 522 -16.89 3.43 -2.92
C ASN A 522 -17.86 3.52 -1.71
N VAL A 523 -17.49 2.84 -0.62
CA VAL A 523 -18.18 2.89 0.66
C VAL A 523 -17.13 2.88 1.76
N GLY A 524 -17.33 3.69 2.80
CA GLY A 524 -16.37 3.80 3.88
C GLY A 524 -16.86 4.73 4.97
N PHE A 525 -15.94 5.08 5.86
CA PHE A 525 -16.22 5.97 6.99
C PHE A 525 -15.90 7.42 6.65
N PHE A 526 -16.72 8.33 7.14
CA PHE A 526 -16.45 9.77 7.10
C PHE A 526 -17.39 10.53 8.04
N GLY A 527 -17.06 11.78 8.28
CA GLY A 527 -17.78 12.68 9.17
C GLY A 527 -19.06 13.21 8.56
N ASN A 528 -20.11 13.24 9.37
CA ASN A 528 -21.31 14.02 9.14
C ASN A 528 -21.63 14.87 10.37
N ARG A 529 -22.82 15.50 10.42
CA ARG A 529 -23.23 16.35 11.55
C ARG A 529 -23.35 15.62 12.91
N GLN A 530 -23.25 14.29 12.95
CA GLN A 530 -23.40 13.45 14.13
C GLN A 530 -22.12 12.73 14.55
N GLY A 531 -21.02 12.85 13.79
CA GLY A 531 -19.77 12.12 14.01
C GLY A 531 -19.39 11.26 12.81
N SER A 532 -18.61 10.20 13.04
CA SER A 532 -18.28 9.20 12.01
C SER A 532 -19.53 8.44 11.58
N VAL A 533 -19.70 8.27 10.27
CA VAL A 533 -20.75 7.43 9.68
C VAL A 533 -20.18 6.57 8.57
N TYR A 534 -20.74 5.38 8.41
CA TYR A 534 -20.53 4.50 7.27
C TYR A 534 -21.58 4.78 6.19
N ASP A 535 -21.18 5.31 5.04
CA ASP A 535 -22.11 5.66 3.94
C ASP A 535 -21.36 5.71 2.59
N LEU A 536 -22.06 6.09 1.52
CA LEU A 536 -21.53 6.22 0.15
C LEU A 536 -20.55 7.41 0.04
N ASN A 537 -19.36 7.23 -0.57
CA ASN A 537 -18.28 8.23 -0.54
C ASN A 537 -18.02 8.98 -1.87
N ASP A 538 -18.50 8.46 -3.02
CA ASP A 538 -18.27 9.01 -4.37
C ASP A 538 -19.59 9.27 -5.12
N PHE A 539 -19.68 10.46 -5.71
CA PHE A 539 -20.88 10.98 -6.37
C PHE A 539 -20.58 11.75 -7.65
N ASP A 540 -19.32 11.75 -8.12
CA ASP A 540 -18.92 12.55 -9.29
C ASP A 540 -19.77 12.22 -10.52
N GLU A 541 -20.09 10.94 -10.70
CA GLU A 541 -20.88 10.41 -11.80
C GLU A 541 -22.40 10.38 -11.56
N SER A 542 -22.85 10.87 -10.40
CA SER A 542 -24.24 10.69 -9.95
C SER A 542 -25.28 11.32 -10.88
N GLY A 543 -26.40 10.62 -11.05
CA GLY A 543 -27.52 11.03 -11.89
C GLY A 543 -28.74 10.14 -11.72
N ILE A 544 -29.80 10.37 -12.51
CA ILE A 544 -31.07 9.65 -12.36
C ILE A 544 -31.17 8.51 -13.38
N ALA A 545 -31.06 7.27 -12.90
CA ALA A 545 -31.15 6.07 -13.72
C ALA A 545 -31.77 4.90 -12.94
N PRO A 546 -32.07 3.76 -13.58
CA PRO A 546 -32.52 2.57 -12.87
C PRO A 546 -31.51 2.09 -11.82
N PHE A 547 -31.98 1.81 -10.60
CA PHE A 547 -31.12 1.42 -9.46
C PHE A 547 -30.26 0.18 -9.70
N TYR A 548 -30.71 -0.72 -10.58
CA TYR A 548 -30.02 -1.97 -10.86
C TYR A 548 -28.69 -1.76 -11.61
N TYR A 549 -28.40 -0.56 -12.13
CA TYR A 549 -27.09 -0.25 -12.69
C TYR A 549 -25.99 -0.17 -11.62
N ASP A 550 -26.27 0.44 -10.46
CA ASP A 550 -25.35 0.42 -9.32
C ASP A 550 -25.18 -1.00 -8.79
N LEU A 551 -26.26 -1.79 -8.73
CA LEU A 551 -26.19 -3.19 -8.28
C LEU A 551 -25.34 -4.06 -9.21
N THR A 552 -25.59 -4.01 -10.52
CA THR A 552 -24.81 -4.80 -11.49
C THR A 552 -23.34 -4.37 -11.49
N ARG A 553 -23.06 -3.08 -11.43
CA ARG A 553 -21.68 -2.56 -11.44
C ARG A 553 -20.93 -2.95 -10.16
N PHE A 554 -21.55 -2.80 -9.00
CA PHE A 554 -20.97 -3.19 -7.73
C PHE A 554 -20.74 -4.70 -7.65
N ALA A 555 -21.74 -5.50 -8.03
CA ALA A 555 -21.62 -6.95 -8.08
C ALA A 555 -20.52 -7.41 -9.05
N THR A 556 -20.32 -6.73 -10.19
CA THR A 556 -19.17 -6.98 -11.09
C THR A 556 -17.85 -6.74 -10.34
N SER A 557 -17.77 -5.63 -9.60
CA SER A 557 -16.55 -5.28 -8.85
C SER A 557 -16.21 -6.30 -7.76
N MET A 558 -17.20 -7.03 -7.22
CA MET A 558 -16.98 -8.12 -6.27
C MET A 558 -16.18 -9.28 -6.89
N TYR A 559 -16.48 -9.66 -8.14
CA TYR A 559 -15.70 -10.70 -8.85
C TYR A 559 -14.27 -10.23 -9.13
N LEU A 560 -14.10 -9.01 -9.62
CA LEU A 560 -12.77 -8.46 -9.92
C LEU A 560 -11.92 -8.27 -8.65
N MET A 561 -12.56 -7.87 -7.54
CA MET A 561 -11.92 -7.79 -6.23
C MET A 561 -11.47 -9.16 -5.75
N ASN A 562 -12.30 -10.19 -5.91
CA ASN A 562 -11.95 -11.56 -5.54
C ASN A 562 -10.71 -12.08 -6.27
N ASP A 563 -10.52 -11.68 -7.53
CA ASP A 563 -9.34 -12.05 -8.32
C ASP A 563 -8.08 -11.28 -7.87
N ALA A 564 -8.24 -10.01 -7.44
CA ALA A 564 -7.13 -9.17 -7.00
C ALA A 564 -6.69 -9.44 -5.54
N ALA A 565 -7.64 -9.76 -4.65
CA ALA A 565 -7.41 -9.93 -3.23
C ALA A 565 -6.84 -11.33 -2.92
N LYS A 566 -5.52 -11.43 -2.78
CA LYS A 566 -4.82 -12.69 -2.43
C LYS A 566 -5.36 -13.33 -1.13
N GLY A 567 -5.86 -12.53 -0.20
CA GLY A 567 -6.43 -12.98 1.07
C GLY A 567 -7.84 -13.58 0.98
N LEU A 568 -8.64 -13.21 -0.03
CA LEU A 568 -10.06 -13.57 -0.15
C LEU A 568 -10.26 -14.83 -1.03
N GLN A 569 -9.86 -14.77 -2.30
CA GLN A 569 -9.84 -15.87 -3.28
C GLN A 569 -11.01 -16.88 -3.17
N LEU A 570 -12.25 -16.42 -3.10
CA LEU A 570 -13.47 -17.24 -3.08
C LEU A 570 -13.63 -18.02 -4.39
N THR A 571 -14.28 -19.19 -4.36
CA THR A 571 -14.71 -19.87 -5.58
C THR A 571 -15.78 -19.06 -6.31
N ARG A 572 -16.02 -19.44 -7.57
CA ARG A 572 -17.13 -18.92 -8.37
C ARG A 572 -18.48 -19.04 -7.64
N GLU A 573 -18.73 -20.13 -6.93
CA GLU A 573 -19.99 -20.32 -6.20
C GLU A 573 -20.05 -19.46 -4.94
N GLU A 574 -18.97 -19.39 -4.17
CA GLU A 574 -18.93 -18.53 -2.97
C GLU A 574 -19.08 -17.05 -3.28
N ILE A 575 -18.47 -16.57 -4.38
CA ILE A 575 -18.66 -15.17 -4.80
C ILE A 575 -20.10 -14.96 -5.32
N GLN A 576 -20.71 -15.96 -5.98
CA GLN A 576 -22.14 -15.90 -6.35
C GLN A 576 -23.05 -15.84 -5.11
N ASP A 577 -22.75 -16.63 -4.08
CA ASP A 577 -23.46 -16.59 -2.79
C ASP A 577 -23.27 -15.24 -2.10
N SER A 578 -22.08 -14.65 -2.19
CA SER A 578 -21.80 -13.30 -1.66
C SER A 578 -22.58 -12.22 -2.43
N VAL A 579 -22.69 -12.33 -3.76
CA VAL A 579 -23.57 -11.47 -4.58
C VAL A 579 -25.04 -11.65 -4.19
N GLU A 580 -25.46 -12.87 -3.83
CA GLU A 580 -26.79 -13.13 -3.30
C GLU A 580 -27.01 -12.52 -1.91
N VAL A 581 -26.01 -12.56 -1.00
CA VAL A 581 -26.04 -11.84 0.29
C VAL A 581 -26.25 -10.36 0.04
N PHE A 582 -25.44 -9.74 -0.82
CA PHE A 582 -25.58 -8.33 -1.21
C PHE A 582 -26.99 -8.01 -1.74
N ALA A 583 -27.52 -8.83 -2.67
CA ALA A 583 -28.85 -8.64 -3.24
C ALA A 583 -29.97 -8.77 -2.21
N ASN A 584 -29.89 -9.75 -1.32
CA ASN A 584 -30.90 -9.99 -0.28
C ASN A 584 -30.90 -8.89 0.78
N SER A 585 -29.72 -8.45 1.21
CA SER A 585 -29.56 -7.33 2.15
C SER A 585 -30.12 -6.03 1.58
N TYR A 586 -29.91 -5.77 0.28
CA TYR A 586 -30.52 -4.62 -0.41
C TYR A 586 -32.06 -4.71 -0.40
N LYS A 587 -32.63 -5.87 -0.76
CA LYS A 587 -34.09 -6.08 -0.77
C LYS A 587 -34.69 -5.92 0.63
N GLU A 588 -34.04 -6.47 1.64
CA GLU A 588 -34.48 -6.36 3.02
C GLU A 588 -34.49 -4.90 3.47
N ALA A 589 -33.42 -4.15 3.20
CA ALA A 589 -33.35 -2.73 3.51
C ALA A 589 -34.49 -1.94 2.82
N ILE A 590 -34.78 -2.20 1.54
CA ILE A 590 -35.90 -1.59 0.82
C ILE A 590 -37.26 -1.91 1.48
N ALA A 591 -37.49 -3.17 1.87
CA ALA A 591 -38.72 -3.58 2.54
C ALA A 591 -38.88 -2.93 3.94
N GLN A 592 -37.79 -2.76 4.68
CA GLN A 592 -37.78 -2.03 5.96
C GLN A 592 -38.17 -0.55 5.76
N VAL A 593 -37.70 0.09 4.69
CA VAL A 593 -38.07 1.47 4.35
C VAL A 593 -39.54 1.57 3.92
N GLU A 594 -40.03 0.68 3.05
CA GLU A 594 -41.43 0.70 2.60
C GLU A 594 -42.42 0.47 3.76
N SER A 595 -42.10 -0.47 4.65
CA SER A 595 -42.95 -0.77 5.82
C SER A 595 -42.95 0.34 6.87
N GLY A 596 -42.03 1.31 6.77
CA GLY A 596 -41.82 2.37 7.76
C GLY A 596 -41.10 1.89 9.02
N ALA A 597 -40.45 0.72 8.98
CA ALA A 597 -39.61 0.24 10.07
C ALA A 597 -38.33 1.08 10.22
N VAL A 598 -37.84 1.65 9.11
CA VAL A 598 -36.69 2.55 9.06
C VAL A 598 -37.10 3.88 8.41
N ASP A 599 -36.71 4.99 9.02
CA ASP A 599 -36.82 6.33 8.43
C ASP A 599 -35.45 6.76 7.87
N VAL A 600 -35.30 6.62 6.55
CA VAL A 600 -34.05 6.92 5.81
C VAL A 600 -33.57 8.36 5.98
N ASP A 601 -34.46 9.30 6.32
CA ASP A 601 -34.09 10.71 6.52
C ASP A 601 -33.42 10.93 7.89
N THR A 602 -33.48 9.96 8.81
CA THR A 602 -32.98 10.09 10.20
C THR A 602 -31.98 9.00 10.61
N ILE A 603 -31.98 7.85 9.96
CA ILE A 603 -31.05 6.75 10.27
C ILE A 603 -29.63 7.06 9.75
N ALA A 604 -28.66 6.98 10.65
CA ALA A 604 -27.23 7.01 10.36
C ALA A 604 -26.62 5.65 10.72
N LYS A 605 -25.69 5.15 9.89
CA LYS A 605 -24.94 3.92 10.16
C LYS A 605 -23.66 4.28 10.91
N THR A 606 -23.57 3.88 12.17
CA THR A 606 -22.48 4.19 13.11
C THR A 606 -22.04 2.90 13.80
N SER A 607 -20.94 2.89 14.55
CA SER A 607 -20.49 1.71 15.33
C SER A 607 -21.64 1.01 16.09
N ALA A 608 -22.54 1.79 16.70
CA ALA A 608 -23.67 1.31 17.47
C ALA A 608 -24.73 0.45 16.72
N ASN A 609 -24.76 0.47 15.39
CA ASN A 609 -25.77 -0.25 14.59
C ASN A 609 -25.22 -0.91 13.30
N LEU A 610 -23.90 -0.93 13.17
CA LEU A 610 -23.15 -1.80 12.27
C LEU A 610 -22.96 -3.16 12.96
N THR A 611 -22.58 -4.18 12.21
CA THR A 611 -22.32 -5.51 12.78
C THR A 611 -21.06 -6.16 12.20
N GLY A 612 -20.43 -7.02 12.99
CA GLY A 612 -19.29 -7.82 12.54
C GLY A 612 -18.09 -6.96 12.17
N PHE A 613 -17.41 -7.34 11.09
CA PHE A 613 -16.18 -6.70 10.62
C PHE A 613 -16.29 -5.17 10.48
N VAL A 614 -17.39 -4.66 9.91
CA VAL A 614 -17.57 -3.21 9.70
C VAL A 614 -17.77 -2.45 11.01
N ALA A 615 -18.39 -3.07 12.02
CA ALA A 615 -18.56 -2.45 13.33
C ALA A 615 -17.23 -2.30 14.06
N GLU A 616 -16.36 -3.31 13.96
CA GLU A 616 -15.02 -3.28 14.55
C GLU A 616 -14.19 -2.15 13.93
N THR A 617 -14.18 -2.03 12.59
CA THR A 617 -13.53 -0.90 11.90
C THR A 617 -14.15 0.44 12.29
N ALA A 618 -15.48 0.52 12.47
CA ALA A 618 -16.14 1.75 12.89
C ALA A 618 -15.69 2.21 14.28
N GLU A 619 -15.52 1.28 15.23
CA GLU A 619 -15.03 1.57 16.58
C GLU A 619 -13.58 2.07 16.57
N GLU A 620 -12.74 1.53 15.67
CA GLU A 620 -11.36 1.99 15.45
C GLU A 620 -11.34 3.43 14.91
N VAL A 621 -12.11 3.70 13.84
CA VAL A 621 -12.18 5.03 13.21
C VAL A 621 -12.78 6.08 14.14
N GLU A 622 -13.80 5.73 14.94
CA GLU A 622 -14.38 6.63 15.95
C GLU A 622 -13.40 6.95 17.10
N GLY A 623 -12.37 6.13 17.29
CA GLY A 623 -11.31 6.34 18.27
C GLY A 623 -10.16 7.25 17.81
N GLU A 624 -10.11 7.64 16.53
CA GLU A 624 -9.04 8.50 16.00
C GLU A 624 -9.23 9.99 16.37
N GLU A 625 -8.17 10.60 16.91
CA GLU A 625 -8.18 12.04 17.21
C GLU A 625 -8.02 12.89 15.94
N THR A 626 -8.98 13.81 15.70
CA THR A 626 -8.97 14.75 14.57
C THR A 626 -7.67 15.57 14.46
N ALA A 627 -7.02 15.87 15.59
CA ALA A 627 -5.76 16.61 15.64
C ALA A 627 -4.57 15.82 15.06
N LEU A 628 -4.54 14.49 15.23
CA LEU A 628 -3.52 13.62 14.67
C LEU A 628 -3.66 13.51 13.15
N VAL A 629 -4.90 13.39 12.68
CA VAL A 629 -5.23 13.35 11.25
C VAL A 629 -4.84 14.67 10.57
N LEU A 630 -5.05 15.82 11.22
CA LEU A 630 -4.67 17.13 10.70
C LEU A 630 -3.15 17.31 10.51
N ASN A 631 -2.33 16.73 11.40
CA ASN A 631 -0.87 16.76 11.31
C ASN A 631 -0.33 15.99 10.08
N ARG A 632 -1.14 15.12 9.47
CA ARG A 632 -0.77 14.41 8.23
C ARG A 632 -0.50 15.37 7.07
N TRP A 633 -1.22 16.48 6.97
CA TRP A 633 -1.14 17.42 5.85
C TRP A 633 -0.55 18.77 6.21
N THR A 634 -0.43 19.06 7.50
CA THR A 634 -0.12 20.40 7.97
C THR A 634 1.03 20.40 8.97
N THR A 635 1.80 21.47 8.94
CA THR A 635 2.86 21.78 9.88
C THR A 635 2.62 23.16 10.50
N ARG A 636 3.52 23.61 11.36
CA ARG A 636 3.46 24.92 12.00
C ARG A 636 4.58 25.80 11.51
N ASP A 637 4.25 27.04 11.16
CA ASP A 637 5.25 28.04 10.81
C ASP A 637 5.98 28.58 12.06
N ALA A 638 6.95 29.49 11.85
CA ALA A 638 7.75 30.07 12.91
C ALA A 638 6.94 30.91 13.92
N ASP A 639 5.74 31.35 13.54
CA ASP A 639 4.83 32.13 14.38
C ASP A 639 3.76 31.23 15.04
N GLY A 640 3.83 29.91 14.82
CA GLY A 640 2.93 28.90 15.39
C GLY A 640 1.63 28.69 14.60
N ASN A 641 1.45 29.38 13.46
CA ASN A 641 0.26 29.22 12.63
C ASN A 641 0.35 27.89 11.87
N ARG A 642 -0.79 27.21 11.75
CA ARG A 642 -0.87 26.01 10.94
C ARG A 642 -0.89 26.36 9.46
N ILE A 643 -0.04 25.70 8.71
CA ILE A 643 0.10 25.79 7.26
C ILE A 643 0.20 24.38 6.69
N PHE A 644 -0.02 24.19 5.40
CA PHE A 644 0.24 22.88 4.80
C PHE A 644 1.74 22.54 4.83
N ASP A 645 2.07 21.27 5.08
CA ASP A 645 3.45 20.79 5.05
C ASP A 645 3.93 20.69 3.60
N PRO A 646 4.96 21.46 3.19
CA PRO A 646 5.49 21.40 1.84
C PRO A 646 6.21 20.09 1.51
N ASN A 647 6.50 19.23 2.50
CA ASN A 647 7.19 17.95 2.32
C ASN A 647 6.25 16.74 2.32
N TYR A 648 4.93 16.95 2.43
CA TYR A 648 3.98 15.85 2.30
C TYR A 648 3.95 15.39 0.84
N GLY A 649 4.45 14.17 0.57
CA GLY A 649 4.72 13.61 -0.77
C GLY A 649 3.52 13.44 -1.73
N ARG A 650 2.36 14.00 -1.39
CA ARG A 650 1.14 13.98 -2.22
C ARG A 650 0.55 15.39 -2.43
N THR A 651 1.25 16.44 -2.06
CA THR A 651 0.84 17.83 -2.27
C THR A 651 1.98 18.68 -2.81
N SER A 652 1.68 19.64 -3.67
CA SER A 652 2.65 20.62 -4.16
C SER A 652 2.21 22.06 -3.89
N PRO A 653 3.17 23.00 -3.86
CA PRO A 653 2.86 24.42 -3.77
C PRO A 653 2.02 24.88 -4.96
N VAL A 654 0.92 25.58 -4.68
CA VAL A 654 0.16 26.27 -5.73
C VAL A 654 0.93 27.49 -6.25
N THR A 655 0.72 27.81 -7.53
CA THR A 655 1.18 29.08 -8.10
C THR A 655 0.40 30.26 -7.50
N ALA A 656 0.99 31.46 -7.55
CA ALA A 656 0.32 32.68 -7.11
C ALA A 656 -0.99 32.96 -7.88
N GLN A 657 -1.09 32.50 -9.14
CA GLN A 657 -2.29 32.66 -9.96
C GLN A 657 -3.41 31.71 -9.51
N GLU A 658 -3.09 30.44 -9.22
CA GLU A 658 -4.06 29.47 -8.70
C GLU A 658 -4.59 29.90 -7.33
N ARG A 659 -3.69 30.27 -6.39
CA ARG A 659 -4.09 30.79 -5.08
C ARG A 659 -5.06 31.98 -5.22
N GLN A 660 -4.71 32.94 -6.07
CA GLN A 660 -5.57 34.11 -6.29
C GLN A 660 -6.90 33.75 -6.95
N ALA A 661 -6.93 32.78 -7.87
CA ALA A 661 -8.15 32.33 -8.52
C ALA A 661 -9.11 31.70 -7.50
N ILE A 662 -8.62 30.83 -6.62
CA ILE A 662 -9.45 30.24 -5.56
C ILE A 662 -9.89 31.30 -4.55
N GLN A 663 -8.98 32.11 -4.04
CA GLN A 663 -9.30 33.15 -3.04
C GLN A 663 -10.32 34.18 -3.54
N ASN A 664 -10.22 34.62 -4.81
CA ASN A 664 -11.14 35.62 -5.35
C ASN A 664 -12.59 35.10 -5.48
N ASN A 665 -12.76 33.78 -5.66
CA ASN A 665 -14.08 33.15 -5.81
C ASN A 665 -14.52 32.41 -4.53
N TRP A 666 -13.78 32.53 -3.43
CA TRP A 666 -14.12 31.87 -2.17
C TRP A 666 -15.47 32.29 -1.59
N ASN A 667 -15.89 33.54 -1.84
CA ASN A 667 -17.23 33.99 -1.46
C ASN A 667 -18.34 33.26 -2.25
N ASP A 668 -18.08 32.77 -3.46
CA ASP A 668 -19.06 31.98 -4.20
C ASP A 668 -19.30 30.63 -3.50
N TYR A 669 -18.25 30.04 -2.92
CA TYR A 669 -18.37 28.86 -2.04
C TYR A 669 -19.23 29.17 -0.82
N ILE A 670 -18.91 30.21 -0.06
CA ILE A 670 -19.67 30.58 1.14
C ILE A 670 -21.13 30.87 0.78
N ASP A 671 -21.39 31.58 -0.32
CA ASP A 671 -22.76 31.92 -0.76
C ASP A 671 -23.52 30.70 -1.29
N SER A 672 -22.83 29.60 -1.61
CA SER A 672 -23.45 28.34 -2.04
C SER A 672 -23.96 27.47 -0.88
N LEU A 673 -23.46 27.71 0.34
CA LEU A 673 -23.84 26.95 1.53
C LEU A 673 -25.32 27.20 1.89
N PRO A 674 -26.01 26.20 2.48
CA PRO A 674 -27.36 26.38 3.01
C PRO A 674 -27.46 27.57 3.97
N ALA A 675 -28.55 28.34 3.87
CA ALA A 675 -28.75 29.54 4.68
C ALA A 675 -28.70 29.25 6.18
N GLU A 676 -29.18 28.08 6.60
CA GLU A 676 -29.16 27.67 8.01
C GLU A 676 -27.72 27.52 8.56
N ILE A 677 -26.78 27.06 7.75
CA ILE A 677 -25.36 26.93 8.16
C ILE A 677 -24.73 28.31 8.34
N LEU A 678 -25.02 29.24 7.43
CA LEU A 678 -24.52 30.62 7.52
C LEU A 678 -25.13 31.39 8.69
N GLU A 679 -26.39 31.09 9.05
CA GLU A 679 -27.04 31.63 10.24
C GLU A 679 -26.46 31.04 11.54
N GLU A 680 -26.04 29.77 11.52
CA GLU A 680 -25.49 29.04 12.67
C GLU A 680 -24.02 29.39 12.95
N LYS A 681 -23.13 29.23 11.97
CA LYS A 681 -21.68 29.39 12.12
C LYS A 681 -21.19 30.82 11.83
N GLY A 682 -21.95 31.58 11.04
CA GLY A 682 -21.50 32.87 10.53
C GLY A 682 -20.51 32.72 9.36
N ARG A 683 -20.27 33.82 8.64
CA ARG A 683 -19.38 33.81 7.46
C ARG A 683 -17.90 33.72 7.81
N ASP A 684 -17.52 34.27 8.96
CA ASP A 684 -16.12 34.37 9.39
C ASP A 684 -15.51 32.99 9.71
N TYR A 685 -16.35 32.00 10.06
CA TYR A 685 -15.94 30.60 10.26
C TYR A 685 -15.25 30.01 9.01
N PHE A 686 -15.72 30.34 7.81
CA PHE A 686 -15.18 29.80 6.56
C PHE A 686 -13.98 30.60 6.03
N GLN A 687 -13.22 31.27 6.91
CA GLN A 687 -12.10 32.12 6.50
C GLN A 687 -10.95 31.28 5.94
N PHE A 688 -10.49 31.64 4.74
CA PHE A 688 -9.35 31.02 4.05
C PHE A 688 -8.03 31.30 4.79
N LYS A 689 -7.31 30.26 5.22
CA LYS A 689 -5.97 30.34 5.84
C LYS A 689 -4.87 30.04 4.84
N ASP A 690 -4.87 28.84 4.27
CA ASP A 690 -3.82 28.36 3.37
C ASP A 690 -4.34 27.43 2.27
N ILE A 691 -3.50 27.13 1.27
CA ILE A 691 -3.84 26.24 0.15
C ILE A 691 -2.62 25.52 -0.42
N VAL A 692 -2.81 24.26 -0.77
CA VAL A 692 -1.88 23.44 -1.57
C VAL A 692 -2.62 22.70 -2.69
N ARG A 693 -1.87 22.32 -3.73
CA ARG A 693 -2.37 21.45 -4.79
C ARG A 693 -2.28 20.01 -4.30
N ARG A 694 -3.29 19.19 -4.63
CA ARG A 694 -3.28 17.75 -4.37
C ARG A 694 -2.83 17.03 -5.64
N ASP A 695 -1.60 16.53 -5.65
CA ASP A 695 -1.03 15.80 -6.79
C ASP A 695 -1.24 14.30 -6.62
N ASN A 696 -1.38 13.52 -7.69
CA ASN A 696 -1.66 12.07 -7.64
C ASN A 696 -3.00 11.73 -6.96
N ALA A 697 -4.10 12.21 -7.53
CA ALA A 697 -5.45 11.78 -7.17
C ALA A 697 -5.71 10.33 -7.61
N GLY A 698 -6.68 9.64 -6.99
CA GLY A 698 -7.05 8.28 -7.37
C GLY A 698 -7.41 8.16 -8.86
N LEU A 699 -7.30 6.94 -9.40
CA LEU A 699 -7.29 6.66 -10.84
C LEU A 699 -8.40 7.37 -11.63
N GLY A 700 -9.65 7.34 -11.14
CA GLY A 700 -10.80 8.01 -11.78
C GLY A 700 -10.71 9.55 -11.80
N SER A 701 -10.02 10.14 -10.84
CA SER A 701 -9.85 11.60 -10.69
C SER A 701 -8.51 12.13 -11.20
N LEU A 702 -7.65 11.28 -11.77
CA LEU A 702 -6.34 11.73 -12.23
C LEU A 702 -6.49 12.75 -13.37
N GLY A 703 -5.82 13.90 -13.24
CA GLY A 703 -5.86 15.00 -14.21
C GLY A 703 -6.95 16.06 -14.00
N VAL A 704 -7.82 15.93 -12.99
CA VAL A 704 -8.74 17.01 -12.57
C VAL A 704 -8.02 17.96 -11.61
N ASP A 705 -8.37 19.25 -11.62
CA ASP A 705 -7.80 20.18 -10.64
C ASP A 705 -8.35 19.89 -9.24
N ARG A 706 -7.44 19.69 -8.28
CA ARG A 706 -7.79 19.43 -6.88
C ARG A 706 -6.86 20.17 -5.94
N TYR A 707 -7.44 20.80 -4.92
CA TYR A 707 -6.73 21.60 -3.93
C TYR A 707 -7.20 21.25 -2.53
N TYR A 708 -6.28 21.36 -1.56
CA TYR A 708 -6.63 21.39 -0.15
C TYR A 708 -6.56 22.83 0.34
N VAL A 709 -7.64 23.28 0.98
CA VAL A 709 -7.75 24.62 1.57
C VAL A 709 -7.92 24.48 3.08
N LEU A 710 -7.09 25.19 3.83
CA LEU A 710 -7.17 25.23 5.29
C LEU A 710 -8.09 26.38 5.71
N ILE A 711 -9.02 26.11 6.63
CA ILE A 711 -9.83 27.14 7.32
C ILE A 711 -9.69 26.99 8.84
N GLU A 712 -10.11 28.00 9.59
CA GLU A 712 -10.15 27.94 11.06
C GLU A 712 -11.24 26.97 11.53
N GLY A 713 -11.01 26.29 12.65
CA GLY A 713 -12.01 25.46 13.32
C GLY A 713 -13.02 26.25 14.15
N ASP A 714 -13.71 25.56 15.06
CA ASP A 714 -14.72 26.15 15.94
C ASP A 714 -14.12 27.04 17.05
N THR A 715 -12.82 26.90 17.30
CA THR A 715 -12.05 27.69 18.26
C THR A 715 -10.89 28.40 17.57
N ASP A 716 -10.31 29.41 18.23
CA ASP A 716 -9.07 30.05 17.74
C ASP A 716 -7.82 29.15 17.97
N ALA A 717 -8.02 27.86 18.32
CA ALA A 717 -6.95 26.93 18.61
C ALA A 717 -6.63 26.12 17.37
N THR A 718 -5.45 26.35 16.78
CA THR A 718 -4.89 25.60 15.63
C THR A 718 -4.95 24.06 15.65
N GLY A 719 -5.38 23.40 16.73
CA GLY A 719 -5.60 21.96 16.79
C GLY A 719 -6.93 21.50 16.15
N ASP A 720 -7.86 22.41 15.87
CA ASP A 720 -9.18 22.11 15.30
C ASP A 720 -9.38 22.67 13.88
N ASP A 721 -8.32 23.18 13.24
CA ASP A 721 -8.39 23.67 11.86
C ASP A 721 -8.92 22.59 10.91
N ILE A 722 -9.65 23.03 9.89
CA ILE A 722 -10.37 22.13 8.99
C ILE A 722 -9.73 22.17 7.61
N VAL A 723 -9.48 20.98 7.05
CA VAL A 723 -9.01 20.84 5.68
C VAL A 723 -10.21 20.62 4.76
N LEU A 724 -10.40 21.53 3.81
CA LEU A 724 -11.41 21.42 2.77
C LEU A 724 -10.80 20.88 1.47
N ASP A 725 -11.42 19.85 0.92
CA ASP A 725 -11.16 19.28 -0.40
C ASP A 725 -11.94 20.05 -1.45
N VAL A 726 -11.21 20.75 -2.33
CA VAL A 726 -11.73 21.52 -3.45
C VAL A 726 -11.42 20.78 -4.73
N LYS A 727 -12.42 20.11 -5.32
CA LYS A 727 -12.24 19.20 -6.46
C LYS A 727 -13.05 19.66 -7.67
N GLU A 728 -12.40 19.77 -8.82
CA GLU A 728 -13.05 20.03 -10.10
C GLU A 728 -14.05 18.92 -10.42
N GLN A 729 -15.23 19.30 -10.93
CA GLN A 729 -16.30 18.40 -11.32
C GLN A 729 -16.47 18.43 -12.83
N LEU A 730 -16.52 17.25 -13.45
CA LEU A 730 -16.72 17.05 -14.89
C LEU A 730 -18.17 16.65 -15.18
N SER A 731 -18.53 16.63 -16.46
CA SER A 731 -19.80 16.06 -16.93
C SER A 731 -19.94 14.60 -16.48
N SER A 732 -21.13 14.21 -16.03
CA SER A 732 -21.41 12.81 -15.68
C SER A 732 -21.49 11.97 -16.95
N VAL A 733 -20.87 10.80 -16.90
CA VAL A 733 -20.95 9.72 -17.87
C VAL A 733 -22.39 9.36 -18.24
N LEU A 734 -23.33 9.48 -17.30
CA LEU A 734 -24.75 9.19 -17.55
C LEU A 734 -25.37 10.20 -18.53
N GLU A 735 -24.94 11.46 -18.47
CA GLU A 735 -25.37 12.50 -19.41
C GLU A 735 -24.65 12.35 -20.75
N GLU A 736 -23.35 12.05 -20.75
CA GLU A 736 -22.55 11.86 -21.97
C GLU A 736 -23.05 10.67 -22.80
N THR A 737 -23.36 9.56 -22.13
CA THR A 737 -23.97 8.38 -22.75
C THR A 737 -25.47 8.55 -22.99
N GLY A 738 -26.12 9.60 -22.47
CA GLY A 738 -27.55 9.84 -22.64
C GLY A 738 -28.46 8.83 -21.94
N ILE A 739 -27.95 8.12 -20.93
CA ILE A 739 -28.75 7.30 -20.00
C ILE A 739 -29.67 8.21 -19.17
N THR A 740 -29.13 9.34 -18.75
CA THR A 740 -29.86 10.43 -18.12
C THR A 740 -29.84 11.64 -19.03
N SER A 741 -30.95 12.37 -19.07
CA SER A 741 -30.96 13.72 -19.63
C SER A 741 -31.77 14.62 -18.71
N PHE A 742 -31.15 15.70 -18.25
CA PHE A 742 -31.86 16.75 -17.53
C PHE A 742 -32.39 17.80 -18.51
N ASP A 743 -33.49 18.48 -18.16
CA ASP A 743 -33.96 19.61 -18.96
C ASP A 743 -32.86 20.70 -19.01
N GLU A 744 -32.69 21.36 -20.15
CA GLU A 744 -31.66 22.39 -20.34
C GLU A 744 -31.74 23.46 -19.23
N GLY A 745 -30.65 23.60 -18.45
CA GLY A 745 -30.56 24.52 -17.32
C GLY A 745 -31.09 23.98 -15.98
N THR A 746 -31.33 22.67 -15.85
CA THR A 746 -31.66 22.03 -14.55
C THR A 746 -30.54 22.23 -13.53
N PHE A 747 -29.29 22.02 -13.96
CA PHE A 747 -28.07 22.33 -13.23
C PHE A 747 -27.32 23.43 -13.97
N ALA A 748 -26.77 24.42 -13.26
CA ALA A 748 -26.02 25.49 -13.90
C ALA A 748 -24.56 25.09 -14.16
N THR A 749 -24.03 24.14 -13.37
CA THR A 749 -22.67 23.60 -13.43
C THR A 749 -22.64 22.14 -12.97
N ASP A 750 -21.57 21.41 -13.29
CA ASP A 750 -21.40 20.01 -12.87
C ASP A 750 -21.33 19.83 -11.35
N ALA A 751 -20.70 20.77 -10.62
CA ALA A 751 -20.73 20.74 -9.16
C ALA A 751 -22.15 20.92 -8.60
N ASP A 752 -23.08 21.56 -9.32
CA ASP A 752 -24.49 21.61 -8.89
C ASP A 752 -25.15 20.24 -8.93
N ARG A 753 -24.86 19.45 -9.97
CA ARG A 753 -25.38 18.09 -10.13
C ARG A 753 -24.84 17.21 -9.01
N THR A 754 -23.51 17.15 -8.87
CA THR A 754 -22.84 16.33 -7.87
C THR A 754 -23.29 16.69 -6.45
N LEU A 755 -23.33 17.99 -6.11
CA LEU A 755 -23.81 18.44 -4.80
C LEU A 755 -25.28 18.08 -4.56
N THR A 756 -26.12 18.10 -5.61
CA THR A 756 -27.53 17.70 -5.50
C THR A 756 -27.67 16.20 -5.26
N GLY A 757 -26.98 15.36 -6.04
CA GLY A 757 -26.98 13.91 -5.87
C GLY A 757 -26.48 13.51 -4.49
N MET A 758 -25.31 14.03 -4.09
CA MET A 758 -24.70 13.83 -2.77
C MET A 758 -25.64 14.27 -1.64
N SER A 759 -26.27 15.44 -1.75
CA SER A 759 -27.22 15.94 -0.72
C SER A 759 -28.52 15.13 -0.61
N LEU A 760 -28.92 14.44 -1.68
CA LEU A 760 -30.15 13.64 -1.73
C LEU A 760 -29.92 12.21 -1.28
N MET A 761 -28.75 11.65 -1.58
CA MET A 761 -28.41 10.28 -1.25
C MET A 761 -27.78 10.13 0.13
N HIS A 762 -27.29 11.19 0.78
CA HIS A 762 -26.62 11.09 2.07
C HIS A 762 -27.51 11.42 3.29
N ASN A 763 -27.24 10.80 4.46
CA ASN A 763 -27.88 11.19 5.71
C ASN A 763 -27.17 12.37 6.37
N GLN A 764 -27.89 13.45 6.69
CA GLN A 764 -27.37 14.60 7.44
C GLN A 764 -26.05 15.17 6.89
N PRO A 765 -26.09 15.79 5.70
CA PRO A 765 -24.90 16.27 5.00
C PRO A 765 -24.02 17.16 5.87
N ASP A 766 -22.71 16.99 5.74
CA ASP A 766 -21.69 17.81 6.39
C ASP A 766 -21.90 19.31 6.09
N ILE A 767 -21.47 20.16 7.03
CA ILE A 767 -21.72 21.60 6.96
C ILE A 767 -20.85 22.32 5.92
N HIS A 768 -19.78 21.68 5.44
CA HIS A 768 -18.81 22.25 4.50
C HIS A 768 -19.13 21.91 3.04
N TRP A 769 -20.24 21.20 2.77
CA TRP A 769 -20.63 20.85 1.40
C TRP A 769 -21.15 22.06 0.63
N GLY A 770 -20.31 22.57 -0.27
CA GLY A 770 -20.62 23.71 -1.13
C GLY A 770 -19.95 23.58 -2.49
N LYS A 771 -19.95 24.68 -3.24
CA LYS A 771 -19.47 24.71 -4.63
C LYS A 771 -19.02 26.11 -5.02
N MET A 772 -18.12 26.21 -5.98
CA MET A 772 -17.72 27.50 -6.54
C MET A 772 -17.29 27.37 -8.00
N ASN A 773 -17.17 28.50 -8.69
CA ASN A 773 -16.59 28.57 -10.02
C ASN A 773 -15.29 29.36 -9.97
N ALA A 774 -14.21 28.80 -10.49
CA ALA A 774 -12.93 29.50 -10.58
C ALA A 774 -12.25 29.15 -11.90
N SER A 775 -11.63 30.13 -12.55
CA SER A 775 -10.89 29.93 -13.81
C SER A 775 -11.70 29.26 -14.94
N GLY A 776 -13.03 29.41 -14.95
CA GLY A 776 -13.91 28.78 -15.94
C GLY A 776 -14.23 27.31 -15.68
N LYS A 777 -13.85 26.79 -14.51
CA LYS A 777 -14.11 25.42 -14.04
C LYS A 777 -15.10 25.44 -12.85
N SER A 778 -15.81 24.34 -12.67
CA SER A 778 -16.76 24.13 -11.57
C SER A 778 -16.13 23.23 -10.51
N PHE A 779 -16.17 23.66 -9.24
CA PHE A 779 -15.56 22.95 -8.12
C PHE A 779 -16.60 22.57 -7.07
N LEU A 780 -16.54 21.33 -6.60
CA LEU A 780 -17.17 20.89 -5.36
C LEU A 780 -16.21 21.16 -4.19
N VAL A 781 -16.75 21.66 -3.09
CA VAL A 781 -16.00 21.88 -1.84
C VAL A 781 -16.64 21.01 -0.75
N LYS A 782 -15.83 20.20 -0.07
CA LYS A 782 -16.26 19.37 1.07
C LYS A 782 -15.15 19.25 2.09
N GLU A 783 -15.48 18.92 3.33
CA GLU A 783 -14.45 18.60 4.33
C GLU A 783 -13.69 17.33 3.96
N ARG A 784 -12.38 17.35 4.16
CA ARG A 784 -11.56 16.15 4.21
C ARG A 784 -11.74 15.55 5.59
N SER A 785 -12.71 14.63 5.69
CA SER A 785 -13.08 14.05 6.98
C SER A 785 -11.88 13.45 7.72
N PRO A 786 -11.77 13.68 9.05
CA PRO A 786 -10.77 13.02 9.87
C PRO A 786 -11.02 11.52 10.01
N PHE A 787 -12.28 11.10 10.02
CA PHE A 787 -12.74 9.72 10.13
C PHE A 787 -12.66 8.94 8.81
N LYS A 788 -11.84 9.39 7.85
CA LYS A 788 -11.86 8.79 6.51
C LYS A 788 -11.05 7.51 6.45
N ASP A 789 -11.77 6.39 6.43
CA ASP A 789 -11.23 5.07 6.11
C ASP A 789 -12.05 4.38 5.01
N GLU A 790 -11.41 3.55 4.20
CA GLU A 790 -11.97 2.88 3.02
C GLU A 790 -11.56 1.40 3.00
N PHE A 791 -12.41 0.54 2.45
CA PHE A 791 -12.10 -0.88 2.29
C PHE A 791 -11.48 -1.12 0.91
N ASP A 792 -10.36 -1.84 0.85
CA ASP A 792 -9.58 -2.15 -0.35
C ASP A 792 -9.27 -3.66 -0.52
N VAL A 793 -8.43 -4.02 -1.51
CA VAL A 793 -8.04 -5.40 -1.84
C VAL A 793 -7.36 -6.15 -0.69
N SER A 794 -6.84 -5.45 0.31
CA SER A 794 -6.17 -6.01 1.48
C SER A 794 -7.08 -6.10 2.71
N SER A 795 -8.30 -5.56 2.64
CA SER A 795 -9.19 -5.46 3.80
C SER A 795 -9.86 -6.78 4.17
N PHE A 796 -10.05 -7.69 3.21
CA PHE A 796 -10.85 -8.90 3.42
C PHE A 796 -9.99 -10.17 3.40
N TRP A 797 -10.08 -10.97 4.47
CA TRP A 797 -9.26 -12.18 4.67
C TRP A 797 -10.10 -13.45 4.81
N SER A 798 -11.42 -13.30 4.87
CA SER A 798 -12.40 -14.37 4.93
C SER A 798 -13.70 -13.99 4.22
N LYS A 799 -14.46 -15.02 3.81
CA LYS A 799 -15.81 -14.82 3.26
C LYS A 799 -16.75 -14.12 4.25
N GLN A 800 -16.63 -14.40 5.55
CA GLN A 800 -17.51 -13.81 6.57
C GLN A 800 -17.29 -12.29 6.70
N GLU A 801 -16.04 -11.83 6.78
CA GLU A 801 -15.72 -10.40 6.80
C GLU A 801 -16.23 -9.69 5.54
N PHE A 802 -16.11 -10.37 4.39
CA PHE A 802 -16.63 -9.89 3.12
C PHE A 802 -18.16 -9.78 3.13
N ASP A 803 -18.88 -10.83 3.56
CA ASP A 803 -20.35 -10.84 3.66
C ASP A 803 -20.90 -9.81 4.64
N ASP A 804 -20.21 -9.57 5.76
CA ASP A 804 -20.54 -8.53 6.74
C ASP A 804 -20.47 -7.14 6.07
N TYR A 805 -19.37 -6.87 5.38
CA TYR A 805 -19.18 -5.65 4.59
C TYR A 805 -20.26 -5.47 3.51
N LEU A 806 -20.57 -6.54 2.77
CA LEU A 806 -21.59 -6.50 1.72
C LEU A 806 -22.99 -6.20 2.28
N THR A 807 -23.30 -6.69 3.47
CA THR A 807 -24.58 -6.47 4.13
C THR A 807 -24.80 -5.01 4.50
N ASP A 808 -23.81 -4.37 5.14
CA ASP A 808 -23.89 -2.97 5.50
C ASP A 808 -23.82 -2.06 4.26
N THR A 809 -22.99 -2.41 3.27
CA THR A 809 -22.90 -1.72 1.96
C THR A 809 -24.24 -1.73 1.22
N ALA A 810 -24.88 -2.90 1.10
CA ALA A 810 -26.19 -3.03 0.46
C ALA A 810 -27.25 -2.18 1.16
N THR A 811 -27.17 -2.09 2.49
CA THR A 811 -28.10 -1.33 3.32
C THR A 811 -27.96 0.17 3.07
N VAL A 812 -26.74 0.71 3.09
CA VAL A 812 -26.51 2.16 2.86
C VAL A 812 -26.89 2.56 1.43
N LEU A 813 -26.60 1.73 0.43
CA LEU A 813 -27.03 1.96 -0.95
C LEU A 813 -28.57 2.00 -1.06
N ALA A 814 -29.26 1.03 -0.47
CA ALA A 814 -30.73 1.00 -0.46
C ALA A 814 -31.33 2.24 0.21
N TYR A 815 -30.74 2.69 1.32
CA TYR A 815 -31.18 3.91 2.01
C TYR A 815 -30.94 5.15 1.16
N GLY A 816 -29.78 5.29 0.51
CA GLY A 816 -29.49 6.39 -0.41
C GLY A 816 -30.47 6.48 -1.58
N HIS A 817 -30.75 5.34 -2.22
CA HIS A 817 -31.74 5.22 -3.29
C HIS A 817 -33.16 5.58 -2.84
N ALA A 818 -33.59 5.15 -1.64
CA ALA A 818 -34.93 5.44 -1.12
C ALA A 818 -35.09 6.86 -0.56
N ARG A 819 -33.99 7.46 -0.09
CA ARG A 819 -33.91 8.84 0.40
C ARG A 819 -34.07 9.84 -0.74
N SER A 820 -33.38 9.59 -1.86
CA SER A 820 -33.30 10.53 -2.98
C SER A 820 -34.59 10.64 -3.80
N THR A 821 -35.43 9.59 -3.82
CA THR A 821 -36.61 9.52 -4.70
C THR A 821 -37.89 9.12 -3.96
N GLU A 822 -38.95 9.92 -4.08
CA GLU A 822 -40.24 9.61 -3.46
C GLU A 822 -40.92 8.43 -4.15
N GLY A 823 -41.37 7.44 -3.36
CA GLY A 823 -42.08 6.26 -3.87
C GLY A 823 -41.18 5.15 -4.43
N PHE A 824 -39.86 5.37 -4.52
CA PHE A 824 -38.91 4.38 -5.03
C PHE A 824 -38.95 3.07 -4.25
N ALA A 825 -38.88 3.11 -2.91
CA ALA A 825 -38.88 1.89 -2.10
C ALA A 825 -40.11 1.00 -2.35
N SER A 826 -41.29 1.60 -2.58
CA SER A 826 -42.50 0.84 -2.88
C SER A 826 -42.48 0.25 -4.30
N ALA A 827 -41.99 1.00 -5.28
CA ALA A 827 -41.83 0.50 -6.65
C ALA A 827 -40.79 -0.65 -6.72
N ALA A 828 -39.66 -0.49 -6.05
CA ALA A 828 -38.60 -1.50 -5.99
C ALA A 828 -39.07 -2.76 -5.26
N ASN A 829 -39.74 -2.64 -4.10
CA ASN A 829 -40.24 -3.80 -3.38
C ASN A 829 -41.30 -4.57 -4.20
N ALA A 830 -42.24 -3.85 -4.85
CA ALA A 830 -43.20 -4.47 -5.76
C ALA A 830 -42.51 -5.19 -6.94
N ALA A 831 -41.47 -4.60 -7.51
CA ALA A 831 -40.69 -5.25 -8.56
C ALA A 831 -39.97 -6.53 -8.05
N PHE A 832 -39.44 -6.54 -6.83
CA PHE A 832 -38.84 -7.75 -6.25
C PHE A 832 -39.86 -8.86 -5.99
N GLU A 833 -41.10 -8.53 -5.62
CA GLU A 833 -42.19 -9.51 -5.50
C GLU A 833 -42.59 -10.12 -6.86
N GLU A 834 -42.52 -9.34 -7.94
CA GLU A 834 -42.83 -9.80 -9.30
C GLU A 834 -41.66 -10.55 -9.97
N LEU A 835 -40.42 -10.10 -9.75
CA LEU A 835 -39.20 -10.61 -10.37
C LEU A 835 -38.59 -11.73 -9.52
N THR A 836 -39.20 -12.92 -9.55
CA THR A 836 -38.78 -14.06 -8.72
C THR A 836 -37.36 -14.57 -8.99
N THR A 837 -36.73 -14.17 -10.10
CA THR A 837 -35.36 -14.54 -10.50
C THR A 837 -34.34 -13.42 -10.27
N PHE A 838 -34.69 -12.34 -9.56
CA PHE A 838 -33.85 -11.15 -9.46
C PHE A 838 -32.41 -11.44 -8.99
N ASN A 839 -32.19 -12.34 -8.02
CA ASN A 839 -30.83 -12.66 -7.55
C ASN A 839 -30.03 -13.39 -8.63
N ASP A 840 -30.61 -14.45 -9.20
CA ASP A 840 -29.99 -15.22 -10.29
C ASP A 840 -29.67 -14.33 -11.50
N ASP A 841 -30.56 -13.39 -11.81
CA ASP A 841 -30.39 -12.42 -12.89
C ASP A 841 -29.29 -11.39 -12.55
N LEU A 842 -29.17 -10.94 -11.30
CA LEU A 842 -28.08 -10.04 -10.88
C LEU A 842 -26.73 -10.75 -10.96
N ILE A 843 -26.66 -11.99 -10.45
CA ILE A 843 -25.48 -12.85 -10.54
C ILE A 843 -25.03 -12.98 -11.99
N ARG A 844 -25.95 -13.35 -12.89
CA ARG A 844 -25.61 -13.50 -14.32
C ARG A 844 -25.16 -12.19 -14.96
N SER A 845 -25.83 -11.08 -14.63
CA SER A 845 -25.49 -9.75 -15.16
C SER A 845 -24.08 -9.33 -14.76
N ALA A 846 -23.75 -9.48 -13.47
CA ALA A 846 -22.44 -9.17 -12.91
C ALA A 846 -21.35 -10.10 -13.48
N GLU A 847 -21.63 -11.40 -13.53
CA GLU A 847 -20.70 -12.41 -14.01
C GLU A 847 -20.35 -12.24 -15.50
N SER A 848 -21.36 -11.90 -16.32
CA SER A 848 -21.18 -11.59 -17.74
C SER A 848 -20.30 -10.36 -17.93
N TYR A 849 -20.54 -9.29 -17.18
CA TYR A 849 -19.77 -8.06 -17.33
C TYR A 849 -18.38 -8.14 -16.72
N TYR A 850 -18.19 -8.97 -15.68
CA TYR A 850 -16.88 -9.33 -15.15
C TYR A 850 -15.99 -9.89 -16.27
N LYS A 851 -16.48 -10.88 -17.04
CA LYS A 851 -15.72 -11.47 -18.14
C LYS A 851 -15.44 -10.47 -19.26
N GLN A 852 -16.40 -9.60 -19.58
CA GLN A 852 -16.21 -8.53 -20.55
C GLN A 852 -15.10 -7.57 -20.10
N THR A 853 -15.09 -7.20 -18.81
CA THR A 853 -14.08 -6.31 -18.23
C THR A 853 -12.68 -6.92 -18.29
N VAL A 854 -12.54 -8.21 -17.97
CA VAL A 854 -11.26 -8.93 -18.09
C VAL A 854 -10.78 -8.92 -19.54
N TYR A 855 -11.64 -9.28 -20.50
CA TYR A 855 -11.28 -9.25 -21.92
C TYR A 855 -10.82 -7.86 -22.39
N ASP A 856 -11.56 -6.81 -22.03
CA ASP A 856 -11.23 -5.44 -22.44
C ASP A 856 -9.95 -4.94 -21.78
N HIS A 857 -9.71 -5.32 -20.52
CA HIS A 857 -8.47 -5.05 -19.80
C HIS A 857 -7.27 -5.71 -20.49
N ASP A 858 -7.34 -7.00 -20.78
CA ASP A 858 -6.22 -7.76 -21.36
C ASP A 858 -5.86 -7.21 -22.74
N PHE A 859 -6.88 -6.86 -23.53
CA PHE A 859 -6.67 -6.17 -24.80
C PHE A 859 -6.06 -4.77 -24.60
N PHE A 860 -6.55 -3.99 -23.63
CA PHE A 860 -6.01 -2.65 -23.36
C PHE A 860 -4.55 -2.69 -22.89
N GLN A 861 -4.19 -3.65 -22.02
CA GLN A 861 -2.83 -3.92 -21.59
C GLN A 861 -1.94 -4.29 -22.78
N ALA A 862 -2.37 -5.24 -23.62
CA ALA A 862 -1.64 -5.61 -24.82
C ALA A 862 -1.46 -4.43 -25.79
N ALA A 863 -2.48 -3.59 -25.99
CA ALA A 863 -2.40 -2.40 -26.82
C ALA A 863 -1.43 -1.35 -26.23
N LEU A 864 -1.37 -1.23 -24.91
CA LEU A 864 -0.43 -0.35 -24.20
C LEU A 864 1.01 -0.84 -24.39
N ASP A 865 1.26 -2.13 -24.21
CA ASP A 865 2.57 -2.76 -24.38
C ASP A 865 3.07 -2.70 -25.83
N ASN A 866 2.15 -2.83 -26.79
CA ASN A 866 2.45 -2.73 -28.22
C ASN A 866 2.65 -1.27 -28.70
N GLY A 867 2.42 -0.27 -27.85
CA GLY A 867 2.49 1.14 -28.22
C GLY A 867 1.34 1.61 -29.12
N ASP A 868 0.25 0.84 -29.21
CA ASP A 868 -0.98 1.21 -29.92
C ASP A 868 -1.79 2.27 -29.16
N VAL A 869 -1.47 2.48 -27.87
CA VAL A 869 -2.03 3.53 -27.02
C VAL A 869 -1.10 4.77 -26.98
N SER A 870 -1.46 5.78 -27.74
CA SER A 870 -1.00 7.17 -27.66
C SER A 870 -1.36 7.87 -26.34
N PHE A 871 -0.45 8.72 -25.89
CA PHE A 871 -0.67 9.61 -24.74
C PHE A 871 -0.92 11.07 -25.15
N ALA A 872 -0.92 11.37 -26.46
CA ALA A 872 -1.02 12.73 -27.00
C ALA A 872 -2.46 13.28 -26.96
N ASN A 873 -2.61 14.59 -26.69
CA ASN A 873 -3.93 15.24 -26.56
C ASN A 873 -4.77 15.18 -27.87
N PRO A 874 -6.03 14.67 -27.82
CA PRO A 874 -6.92 14.59 -28.97
C PRO A 874 -7.20 15.92 -29.69
N SER A 875 -7.06 17.06 -28.99
CA SER A 875 -7.30 18.39 -29.58
C SER A 875 -6.27 18.82 -30.64
N GLN A 876 -5.25 18.00 -30.92
CA GLN A 876 -4.22 18.21 -31.97
C GLN A 876 -4.55 17.55 -33.32
N GLY A 877 -5.73 16.93 -33.48
CA GLY A 877 -6.21 16.37 -34.74
C GLY A 877 -6.50 14.87 -34.64
N THR A 878 -7.50 14.42 -35.40
CA THR A 878 -7.95 13.02 -35.46
C THR A 878 -6.77 12.03 -35.49
N PRO A 879 -6.75 11.01 -34.62
CA PRO A 879 -5.81 9.91 -34.75
C PRO A 879 -5.98 9.30 -36.13
N VAL A 880 -4.90 9.31 -36.92
CA VAL A 880 -4.75 8.34 -37.98
C VAL A 880 -4.41 7.06 -37.23
N VAL A 881 -5.34 6.10 -37.19
CA VAL A 881 -5.00 4.70 -36.89
C VAL A 881 -3.85 4.37 -37.83
N PRO A 882 -2.60 4.16 -37.34
CA PRO A 882 -1.59 3.55 -38.16
C PRO A 882 -2.14 2.16 -38.42
N GLY A 883 -2.61 1.91 -39.64
CA GLY A 883 -2.85 0.52 -40.04
C GLY A 883 -1.55 -0.23 -39.77
N PRO A 884 -1.62 -1.49 -39.29
CA PRO A 884 -0.42 -2.27 -39.04
C PRO A 884 0.37 -2.25 -40.34
N THR A 885 1.51 -1.58 -40.31
CA THR A 885 2.53 -1.79 -41.31
C THR A 885 3.38 -2.85 -40.64
N PRO A 886 3.23 -4.12 -41.02
CA PRO A 886 4.12 -5.14 -40.49
C PRO A 886 5.52 -4.71 -40.93
N GLN A 887 6.40 -4.42 -39.98
CA GLN A 887 7.75 -4.87 -40.24
C GLN A 887 7.63 -6.40 -40.33
N PRO A 888 8.10 -7.01 -41.43
CA PRO A 888 8.08 -8.46 -41.49
C PRO A 888 8.96 -8.94 -40.34
N GLU A 889 8.35 -9.57 -39.33
CA GLU A 889 9.07 -10.51 -38.49
C GLU A 889 9.79 -11.47 -39.46
N PRO A 890 11.09 -11.74 -39.23
CA PRO A 890 11.81 -12.70 -40.05
C PRO A 890 11.03 -14.03 -40.04
N GLU A 891 10.91 -14.69 -41.20
CA GLU A 891 10.11 -15.91 -41.26
C GLU A 891 10.65 -16.94 -40.25
N PRO A 892 9.78 -17.56 -39.43
CA PRO A 892 10.22 -18.51 -38.42
C PRO A 892 11.02 -19.63 -39.09
N THR A 893 12.17 -19.94 -38.51
CA THR A 893 12.95 -21.11 -38.88
C THR A 893 12.17 -22.38 -38.51
N PRO A 894 12.39 -23.51 -39.21
CA PRO A 894 11.63 -24.74 -38.95
C PRO A 894 11.79 -25.18 -37.49
N GLU A 895 10.66 -25.57 -36.87
CA GLU A 895 10.54 -26.12 -35.51
C GLU A 895 11.71 -27.08 -35.19
N LEU A 896 12.53 -26.68 -34.20
CA LEU A 896 13.73 -27.40 -33.80
C LEU A 896 13.36 -28.60 -32.90
N ASP A 897 13.83 -29.79 -33.27
CA ASP A 897 13.60 -31.04 -32.55
C ASP A 897 14.67 -31.25 -31.46
N LEU A 898 14.24 -31.47 -30.21
CA LEU A 898 15.14 -31.60 -29.05
C LEU A 898 16.12 -32.77 -29.19
N ASP A 899 15.66 -33.94 -29.66
CA ASP A 899 16.54 -35.11 -29.82
C ASP A 899 17.67 -34.81 -30.82
N GLN A 900 17.37 -34.09 -31.91
CA GLN A 900 18.39 -33.65 -32.86
C GLN A 900 19.35 -32.62 -32.27
N ALA A 901 18.82 -31.63 -31.54
CA ALA A 901 19.64 -30.59 -30.92
C ALA A 901 20.63 -31.17 -29.90
N GLU A 902 20.22 -32.15 -29.11
CA GLU A 902 21.08 -32.84 -28.14
C GLU A 902 22.22 -33.63 -28.81
N GLU A 903 22.01 -34.19 -30.01
CA GLU A 903 23.08 -34.85 -30.77
C GLU A 903 24.13 -33.87 -31.32
N GLU A 904 23.70 -32.63 -31.62
CA GLU A 904 24.52 -31.59 -32.23
C GLU A 904 25.21 -30.69 -31.18
N ALA A 905 24.72 -30.69 -29.94
CA ALA A 905 25.27 -29.90 -28.84
C ALA A 905 26.73 -30.27 -28.50
N VAL A 906 27.56 -29.25 -28.23
CA VAL A 906 28.96 -29.42 -27.88
C VAL A 906 29.23 -28.73 -26.54
N ASN A 907 29.59 -29.52 -25.52
CA ASN A 907 29.85 -29.06 -24.15
C ASN A 907 28.69 -28.26 -23.54
N GLY A 908 27.44 -28.71 -23.70
CA GLY A 908 26.29 -27.98 -23.15
C GLY A 908 25.71 -26.92 -24.09
N ILE A 909 26.38 -26.60 -25.20
CA ILE A 909 25.97 -25.49 -26.07
C ILE A 909 25.36 -26.03 -27.36
N PHE A 910 24.15 -25.58 -27.67
CA PHE A 910 23.53 -25.77 -28.98
C PHE A 910 23.59 -24.45 -29.77
N THR A 911 24.07 -24.48 -31.03
CA THR A 911 24.31 -23.28 -31.84
C THR A 911 23.46 -23.27 -33.10
N VAL A 912 22.72 -22.19 -33.30
CA VAL A 912 21.96 -21.87 -34.51
C VAL A 912 22.74 -20.85 -35.33
N ASP A 913 23.30 -21.30 -36.45
CA ASP A 913 24.06 -20.46 -37.39
C ASP A 913 23.13 -19.80 -38.42
N ALA A 914 22.90 -18.50 -38.24
CA ALA A 914 22.19 -17.61 -39.15
C ALA A 914 23.08 -16.43 -39.57
N THR A 915 24.39 -16.65 -39.68
CA THR A 915 25.39 -15.60 -39.93
C THR A 915 25.26 -14.86 -41.28
N ASP A 916 24.42 -15.38 -42.18
CA ASP A 916 24.08 -14.72 -43.46
C ASP A 916 22.91 -13.71 -43.33
N GLU A 917 22.20 -13.68 -42.20
CA GLU A 917 21.02 -12.83 -41.95
C GLU A 917 21.35 -11.65 -41.02
N GLU A 918 20.86 -10.44 -41.35
CA GLU A 918 21.03 -9.25 -40.50
C GLU A 918 20.05 -9.21 -39.32
N SER A 919 18.91 -9.91 -39.45
CA SER A 919 17.92 -10.13 -38.40
C SER A 919 17.44 -11.58 -38.43
N VAL A 920 17.26 -12.21 -37.27
CA VAL A 920 16.84 -13.63 -37.15
C VAL A 920 16.01 -13.83 -35.89
N THR A 921 14.94 -14.65 -36.01
CA THR A 921 14.20 -15.21 -34.88
C THR A 921 14.25 -16.72 -34.92
N VAL A 922 14.57 -17.34 -33.79
CA VAL A 922 14.66 -18.78 -33.61
C VAL A 922 13.59 -19.21 -32.61
N GLU A 923 12.64 -20.04 -33.06
CA GLU A 923 11.61 -20.64 -32.21
C GLU A 923 12.09 -22.03 -31.74
N ILE A 924 12.01 -22.28 -30.43
CA ILE A 924 12.31 -23.58 -29.81
C ILE A 924 11.19 -23.99 -28.84
N PRO A 925 10.92 -25.29 -28.65
CA PRO A 925 10.01 -25.75 -27.59
C PRO A 925 10.52 -25.45 -26.18
N LEU A 926 9.63 -25.05 -25.25
CA LEU A 926 9.96 -24.85 -23.82
C LEU A 926 10.57 -26.10 -23.17
N SER A 927 10.24 -27.30 -23.66
CA SER A 927 10.85 -28.56 -23.19
C SER A 927 12.38 -28.62 -23.24
N PHE A 928 13.05 -27.71 -23.97
CA PHE A 928 14.51 -27.58 -23.94
C PHE A 928 15.03 -27.23 -22.53
N THR A 929 14.25 -26.55 -21.68
CA THR A 929 14.63 -26.19 -20.30
C THR A 929 14.87 -27.39 -19.38
N GLU A 930 14.31 -28.57 -19.72
CA GLU A 930 14.53 -29.83 -19.00
C GLU A 930 15.68 -30.67 -19.57
N SER A 931 16.37 -30.19 -20.61
CA SER A 931 17.49 -30.95 -21.17
C SER A 931 18.59 -31.13 -20.12
N THR A 932 19.06 -32.38 -19.98
CA THR A 932 20.24 -32.69 -19.15
C THR A 932 21.56 -32.57 -19.93
N ILE A 933 21.47 -32.18 -21.21
CA ILE A 933 22.59 -32.14 -22.16
C ILE A 933 22.86 -30.71 -22.63
N ILE A 934 21.83 -29.90 -22.87
CA ILE A 934 21.94 -28.51 -23.34
C ILE A 934 21.74 -27.57 -22.15
N ASP A 935 22.78 -26.79 -21.85
CA ASP A 935 22.78 -25.76 -20.82
C ASP A 935 22.50 -24.36 -21.43
N GLU A 936 22.91 -24.13 -22.69
CA GLU A 936 22.88 -22.80 -23.34
C GLU A 936 22.58 -22.90 -24.85
N ILE A 937 21.80 -21.94 -25.36
CA ILE A 937 21.48 -21.79 -26.78
C ILE A 937 22.14 -20.55 -27.35
N HIS A 938 22.89 -20.73 -28.43
CA HIS A 938 23.60 -19.66 -29.12
C HIS A 938 22.94 -19.38 -30.48
N VAL A 939 22.46 -18.17 -30.69
CA VAL A 939 22.01 -17.69 -32.00
C VAL A 939 23.07 -16.78 -32.58
N GLU A 940 23.62 -17.12 -33.76
CA GLU A 940 24.63 -16.32 -34.46
C GLU A 940 24.02 -15.65 -35.69
N ALA A 941 24.15 -14.33 -35.81
CA ALA A 941 23.65 -13.50 -36.92
C ALA A 941 24.77 -12.61 -37.50
N ALA A 942 24.53 -11.98 -38.65
CA ALA A 942 25.50 -11.08 -39.27
C ALA A 942 25.80 -9.85 -38.39
N THR A 943 24.83 -9.41 -37.60
CA THR A 943 24.90 -8.23 -36.72
C THR A 943 25.42 -8.54 -35.32
N GLY A 944 25.48 -9.81 -34.92
CA GLY A 944 25.78 -10.16 -33.53
C GLY A 944 25.51 -11.61 -33.17
N SER A 945 25.56 -11.91 -31.88
CA SER A 945 25.19 -13.21 -31.34
C SER A 945 24.47 -13.07 -30.01
N TYR A 946 23.62 -14.05 -29.69
CA TYR A 946 22.86 -14.11 -28.44
C TYR A 946 23.05 -15.48 -27.82
N ALA A 947 23.67 -15.54 -26.63
CA ALA A 947 23.98 -16.76 -25.92
C ALA A 947 23.10 -16.84 -24.66
N LEU A 948 22.00 -17.59 -24.75
CA LEU A 948 20.90 -17.66 -23.78
C LEU A 948 21.01 -18.95 -22.93
N PRO A 949 21.35 -18.86 -21.63
CA PRO A 949 21.27 -19.98 -20.70
C PRO A 949 19.82 -20.43 -20.53
N LEU A 950 19.55 -21.73 -20.47
CA LEU A 950 18.18 -22.24 -20.36
C LEU A 950 17.62 -22.22 -18.94
N ASP A 951 18.49 -22.15 -17.93
CA ASP A 951 18.10 -22.08 -16.51
C ASP A 951 17.33 -20.80 -16.17
N VAL A 952 17.55 -19.71 -16.91
CA VAL A 952 16.82 -18.44 -16.71
C VAL A 952 15.36 -18.50 -17.14
N LEU A 953 14.93 -19.59 -17.78
CA LEU A 953 13.57 -19.80 -18.25
C LEU A 953 12.85 -20.94 -17.49
N ALA A 954 13.47 -21.50 -16.45
CA ALA A 954 12.95 -22.67 -15.73
C ALA A 954 11.56 -22.43 -15.09
N ASP A 955 11.27 -21.19 -14.69
CA ASP A 955 10.03 -20.83 -14.00
C ASP A 955 8.80 -20.81 -14.93
N TYR A 956 9.01 -20.81 -16.26
CA TYR A 956 7.94 -20.82 -17.26
C TYR A 956 7.40 -22.23 -17.59
N GLY A 957 7.93 -23.27 -16.95
CA GLY A 957 7.52 -24.65 -17.18
C GLY A 957 8.06 -25.24 -18.49
N VAL A 958 7.35 -26.25 -19.02
CA VAL A 958 7.86 -27.11 -20.11
C VAL A 958 6.93 -27.21 -21.32
N GLU A 959 5.70 -26.72 -21.22
CA GLU A 959 4.69 -26.74 -22.28
C GLU A 959 4.58 -25.35 -22.93
N GLY A 960 4.99 -25.22 -24.20
CA GLY A 960 4.97 -23.96 -24.93
C GLY A 960 6.21 -23.77 -25.83
N THR A 961 6.48 -22.54 -26.26
CA THR A 961 7.62 -22.17 -27.12
C THR A 961 8.40 -20.96 -26.59
N ILE A 962 9.65 -20.84 -27.02
CA ILE A 962 10.56 -19.72 -26.75
C ILE A 962 11.01 -19.16 -28.11
N ASP A 963 10.85 -17.85 -28.32
CA ASP A 963 11.38 -17.13 -29.48
C ASP A 963 12.62 -16.33 -29.07
N ILE A 964 13.77 -16.60 -29.69
CA ILE A 964 15.02 -15.84 -29.47
C ILE A 964 15.27 -14.99 -30.70
N SER A 965 15.26 -13.65 -30.55
CA SER A 965 15.41 -12.72 -31.67
C SER A 965 16.66 -11.83 -31.58
N ILE A 966 17.31 -11.62 -32.72
CA ILE A 966 18.35 -10.62 -32.97
C ILE A 966 17.88 -9.77 -34.15
N ASP A 967 17.53 -8.51 -33.91
CA ASP A 967 16.90 -7.64 -34.91
C ASP A 967 17.67 -6.35 -35.14
N LYS A 968 18.22 -6.19 -36.34
CA LYS A 968 18.83 -4.93 -36.77
C LYS A 968 17.78 -3.82 -36.84
N GLN A 969 18.04 -2.72 -36.14
CA GLN A 969 17.16 -1.55 -36.13
C GLN A 969 17.52 -0.58 -37.24
N GLU A 970 16.49 0.00 -37.85
CA GLU A 970 16.64 1.07 -38.84
C GLU A 970 16.95 2.40 -38.15
N MET A 971 17.81 3.21 -38.76
CA MET A 971 18.10 4.56 -38.25
C MET A 971 16.90 5.47 -38.48
N THR A 972 16.06 5.64 -37.45
CA THR A 972 14.96 6.59 -37.44
C THR A 972 15.48 8.03 -37.28
N PRO A 973 14.68 9.05 -37.63
CA PRO A 973 15.03 10.45 -37.35
C PRO A 973 15.32 10.67 -35.87
N THR A 974 14.57 10.03 -34.96
CA THR A 974 14.76 10.17 -33.52
C THR A 974 16.09 9.60 -33.04
N LEU A 975 16.45 8.38 -33.48
CA LEU A 975 17.76 7.80 -33.15
C LEU A 975 18.90 8.61 -33.76
N THR A 976 18.70 9.15 -34.96
CA THR A 976 19.69 10.03 -35.60
C THR A 976 19.89 11.30 -34.77
N ASP A 977 18.81 11.97 -34.37
CA ASP A 977 18.85 13.18 -33.56
C ASP A 977 19.47 12.91 -32.19
N LEU A 978 19.19 11.75 -31.56
CA LEU A 978 19.76 11.36 -30.27
C LEU A 978 21.30 11.27 -30.33
N PHE A 979 21.85 10.51 -31.29
CA PHE A 979 23.31 10.39 -31.43
C PHE A 979 23.98 11.70 -31.85
N GLU A 980 23.31 12.52 -32.70
CA GLU A 980 23.84 13.82 -33.10
C GLU A 980 23.84 14.85 -31.95
N ASN A 981 22.78 14.87 -31.12
CA ASN A 981 22.66 15.82 -30.01
C ASN A 981 23.66 15.54 -28.89
N GLU A 982 23.97 14.26 -28.63
CA GLU A 982 24.93 13.84 -27.60
C GLU A 982 26.39 13.89 -28.08
N ASP A 983 26.66 14.30 -29.33
CA ASP A 983 28.00 14.29 -29.96
C ASP A 983 28.66 12.91 -29.91
N VAL A 984 27.88 11.88 -30.28
CA VAL A 984 28.25 10.46 -30.19
C VAL A 984 28.47 9.89 -31.59
N GLU A 985 29.62 9.26 -31.81
CA GLU A 985 29.92 8.53 -33.04
C GLU A 985 29.38 7.10 -32.95
N LEU A 986 28.46 6.75 -33.85
CA LEU A 986 27.90 5.41 -33.96
C LEU A 986 28.85 4.47 -34.74
N LEU A 987 29.25 3.34 -34.15
CA LEU A 987 30.22 2.39 -34.72
C LEU A 987 29.58 1.06 -35.20
N SER A 988 28.32 0.82 -34.84
CA SER A 988 27.48 -0.30 -35.31
C SER A 988 26.05 0.17 -35.59
N ALA A 989 25.28 -0.58 -36.38
CA ALA A 989 23.83 -0.40 -36.35
C ALA A 989 23.29 -0.74 -34.94
N PRO A 990 22.20 -0.10 -34.47
CA PRO A 990 21.52 -0.54 -33.27
C PRO A 990 20.87 -1.91 -33.50
N VAL A 991 20.90 -2.80 -32.51
CA VAL A 991 20.39 -4.17 -32.58
C VAL A 991 19.50 -4.44 -31.37
N LYS A 992 18.24 -4.84 -31.61
CA LYS A 992 17.32 -5.31 -30.57
C LYS A 992 17.56 -6.79 -30.32
N PHE A 993 17.74 -7.16 -29.06
CA PHE A 993 17.73 -8.55 -28.63
C PHE A 993 16.48 -8.76 -27.78
N SER A 994 15.69 -9.77 -28.11
CA SER A 994 14.46 -10.10 -27.38
C SER A 994 14.30 -11.61 -27.21
N VAL A 995 13.62 -12.00 -26.13
CA VAL A 995 13.20 -13.37 -25.86
C VAL A 995 11.72 -13.33 -25.53
N PHE A 996 10.91 -14.11 -26.25
CA PHE A 996 9.49 -14.27 -25.92
C PHE A 996 9.22 -15.70 -25.48
N VAL A 997 8.34 -15.88 -24.51
CA VAL A 997 7.84 -17.18 -24.09
C VAL A 997 6.35 -17.25 -24.39
N THR A 998 5.88 -18.35 -24.96
CA THR A 998 4.46 -18.60 -25.23
C THR A 998 3.98 -19.82 -24.48
N VAL A 999 3.09 -19.65 -23.50
CA VAL A 999 2.44 -20.73 -22.72
C VAL A 999 0.93 -20.58 -22.86
N ASP A 1000 0.21 -21.68 -23.12
CA ASP A 1000 -1.25 -21.69 -23.31
C ASP A 1000 -1.83 -20.69 -24.34
N GLY A 1001 -0.99 -20.20 -25.26
CA GLY A 1001 -1.36 -19.24 -26.30
C GLY A 1001 -1.16 -17.77 -25.91
N GLU A 1002 -0.72 -17.50 -24.69
CA GLU A 1002 -0.29 -16.17 -24.22
C GLU A 1002 1.21 -16.00 -24.47
N ARG A 1003 1.60 -14.89 -25.12
CA ARG A 1003 2.99 -14.59 -25.48
C ARG A 1003 3.49 -13.41 -24.65
N GLU A 1004 4.56 -13.61 -23.90
CA GLU A 1004 5.19 -12.62 -23.00
C GLU A 1004 6.65 -12.36 -23.43
N GLU A 1005 7.13 -11.11 -23.39
CA GLU A 1005 8.56 -10.81 -23.52
C GLU A 1005 9.27 -10.99 -22.17
N VAL A 1006 10.32 -11.79 -22.13
CA VAL A 1006 11.19 -11.90 -20.95
C VAL A 1006 12.04 -10.63 -20.85
N LYS A 1007 11.58 -9.64 -20.08
CA LYS A 1007 12.22 -8.32 -19.97
C LYS A 1007 13.54 -8.36 -19.17
N SER A 1008 13.60 -9.20 -18.14
CA SER A 1008 14.69 -9.30 -17.18
C SER A 1008 14.98 -10.77 -16.85
N PHE A 1009 16.25 -11.09 -16.62
CA PHE A 1009 16.74 -12.41 -16.22
C PHE A 1009 17.20 -12.41 -14.75
N GLY A 1010 16.63 -11.52 -13.94
CA GLY A 1010 17.01 -11.34 -12.54
C GLY A 1010 18.49 -10.96 -12.39
N SER A 1011 19.21 -11.66 -11.51
CA SER A 1011 20.64 -11.44 -11.28
C SER A 1011 21.56 -12.06 -12.35
N ARG A 1012 21.01 -12.84 -13.31
CA ARG A 1012 21.82 -13.59 -14.29
C ARG A 1012 22.18 -12.73 -15.49
N TYR A 1013 23.49 -12.56 -15.74
CA TYR A 1013 23.95 -11.87 -16.95
C TYR A 1013 23.95 -12.79 -18.16
N VAL A 1014 23.30 -12.34 -19.22
CA VAL A 1014 23.23 -13.06 -20.50
C VAL A 1014 24.18 -12.40 -21.50
N LYS A 1015 25.01 -13.21 -22.14
CA LYS A 1015 26.05 -12.73 -23.06
C LYS A 1015 25.46 -12.48 -24.44
N ARG A 1016 25.81 -11.33 -25.01
CA ARG A 1016 25.51 -10.97 -26.40
C ARG A 1016 26.78 -10.45 -27.06
N SER A 1017 26.83 -10.43 -28.39
CA SER A 1017 27.89 -9.71 -29.12
C SER A 1017 27.29 -8.82 -30.19
N ILE A 1018 27.87 -7.66 -30.42
CA ILE A 1018 27.56 -6.82 -31.59
C ILE A 1018 28.76 -6.80 -32.53
N GLN A 1019 28.51 -6.95 -33.82
CA GLN A 1019 29.51 -6.76 -34.86
C GLN A 1019 29.58 -5.28 -35.29
N THR A 1020 30.79 -4.78 -35.45
CA THR A 1020 31.06 -3.38 -35.83
C THR A 1020 31.62 -3.29 -37.25
N ASP A 1021 31.33 -2.18 -37.94
CA ASP A 1021 31.85 -1.93 -39.29
C ASP A 1021 33.32 -1.49 -39.31
N VAL A 1022 33.86 -1.16 -38.13
CA VAL A 1022 35.22 -0.65 -37.93
C VAL A 1022 36.03 -1.55 -37.00
N ASP A 1023 37.36 -1.41 -37.04
CA ASP A 1023 38.26 -2.04 -36.05
C ASP A 1023 38.13 -1.29 -34.71
N VAL A 1024 37.22 -1.76 -33.87
CA VAL A 1024 36.87 -1.15 -32.59
C VAL A 1024 38.05 -1.15 -31.61
N SER A 1025 39.06 -2.00 -31.81
CA SER A 1025 40.27 -2.05 -30.96
C SER A 1025 41.19 -0.84 -31.12
N GLU A 1026 41.05 -0.10 -32.22
CA GLU A 1026 41.80 1.13 -32.52
C GLU A 1026 41.00 2.41 -32.19
N VAL A 1027 39.71 2.27 -31.85
CA VAL A 1027 38.84 3.40 -31.50
C VAL A 1027 38.93 3.70 -30.01
N ARG A 1028 39.35 4.92 -29.68
CA ARG A 1028 39.50 5.33 -28.28
C ARG A 1028 38.12 5.45 -27.63
N TYR A 1029 37.99 4.87 -26.44
CA TYR A 1029 36.77 4.89 -25.63
C TYR A 1029 35.52 4.29 -26.29
N ALA A 1030 35.70 3.42 -27.28
CA ALA A 1030 34.58 2.64 -27.78
C ALA A 1030 33.92 1.84 -26.64
N THR A 1031 32.60 1.84 -26.64
CA THR A 1031 31.79 1.16 -25.62
C THR A 1031 30.47 0.70 -26.22
N ALA A 1032 29.88 -0.34 -25.64
CA ALA A 1032 28.48 -0.65 -25.86
C ALA A 1032 27.60 0.26 -24.98
N ILE A 1033 26.46 0.66 -25.54
CA ILE A 1033 25.39 1.33 -24.84
C ILE A 1033 24.06 0.62 -25.09
N THR A 1034 23.10 0.86 -24.21
CA THR A 1034 21.69 0.55 -24.41
C THR A 1034 20.92 1.85 -24.60
N ILE A 1035 19.82 1.79 -25.33
CA ILE A 1035 18.88 2.89 -25.49
C ILE A 1035 17.66 2.55 -24.63
N THR A 1036 17.33 3.38 -23.64
CA THR A 1036 16.17 3.17 -22.76
C THR A 1036 14.86 3.52 -23.46
N GLU A 1037 13.72 3.16 -22.84
CA GLU A 1037 12.39 3.56 -23.33
C GLU A 1037 12.22 5.09 -23.40
N ASP A 1038 12.89 5.82 -22.50
CA ASP A 1038 12.96 7.29 -22.47
C ASP A 1038 13.98 7.90 -23.47
N GLU A 1039 14.54 7.08 -24.37
CA GLU A 1039 15.55 7.47 -25.37
C GLU A 1039 16.87 8.00 -24.76
N GLU A 1040 17.26 7.53 -23.58
CA GLU A 1040 18.56 7.85 -22.97
C GLU A 1040 19.64 6.84 -23.36
N LEU A 1041 20.88 7.32 -23.51
CA LEU A 1041 22.06 6.48 -23.75
C LEU A 1041 22.68 6.05 -22.42
N GLN A 1042 22.75 4.74 -22.16
CA GLN A 1042 23.32 4.21 -20.92
C GLN A 1042 24.44 3.20 -21.17
N PHE A 1043 25.45 3.22 -20.31
CA PHE A 1043 26.56 2.26 -20.36
C PHE A 1043 26.08 0.82 -20.18
N VAL A 1044 26.68 -0.10 -20.93
CA VAL A 1044 26.52 -1.54 -20.68
C VAL A 1044 27.89 -2.19 -20.48
N PRO A 1045 28.07 -3.07 -19.47
CA PRO A 1045 29.29 -3.85 -19.30
C PRO A 1045 29.69 -4.55 -20.59
N ASN A 1046 30.88 -4.25 -21.10
CA ASN A 1046 31.33 -4.76 -22.39
C ASN A 1046 32.83 -5.06 -22.44
N VAL A 1047 33.18 -6.01 -23.32
CA VAL A 1047 34.55 -6.38 -23.64
C VAL A 1047 34.74 -6.29 -25.15
N VAL A 1048 35.65 -5.42 -25.57
CA VAL A 1048 36.05 -5.30 -26.97
C VAL A 1048 36.82 -6.57 -27.39
N GLN A 1049 36.20 -7.36 -28.26
CA GLN A 1049 36.79 -8.52 -28.93
C GLN A 1049 37.38 -8.08 -30.27
N ALA A 1050 38.68 -7.80 -30.27
CA ALA A 1050 39.37 -7.31 -31.45
C ALA A 1050 39.27 -8.30 -32.64
N PRO A 1051 39.08 -7.82 -33.88
CA PRO A 1051 39.03 -6.40 -34.27
C PRO A 1051 37.61 -5.80 -34.34
N THR A 1052 36.56 -6.57 -34.58
CA THR A 1052 35.24 -6.03 -35.03
C THR A 1052 34.06 -6.50 -34.19
N SER A 1053 34.28 -6.96 -32.97
CA SER A 1053 33.20 -7.47 -32.12
C SER A 1053 33.28 -6.88 -30.72
N VAL A 1054 32.12 -6.65 -30.13
CA VAL A 1054 32.01 -6.21 -28.74
C VAL A 1054 31.07 -7.16 -28.03
N ASP A 1055 31.61 -7.88 -27.04
CA ASP A 1055 30.82 -8.70 -26.13
C ASP A 1055 30.13 -7.80 -25.10
N ILE A 1056 28.86 -8.04 -24.85
CA ILE A 1056 27.99 -7.31 -23.94
C ILE A 1056 27.48 -8.29 -22.90
N TYR A 1057 27.48 -7.88 -21.63
CA TYR A 1057 26.93 -8.67 -20.53
C TYR A 1057 25.80 -7.90 -19.87
N ARG A 1058 24.57 -8.42 -19.97
CA ARG A 1058 23.36 -7.75 -19.45
C ARG A 1058 22.29 -8.77 -19.08
N ASN A 1059 21.62 -8.54 -17.96
CA ASN A 1059 20.45 -9.28 -17.48
C ASN A 1059 19.11 -8.83 -18.07
N GLN A 1060 19.08 -7.97 -19.10
CA GLN A 1060 17.84 -7.44 -19.68
C GLN A 1060 17.89 -7.50 -21.19
N ASN A 1061 16.72 -7.55 -21.83
CA ASN A 1061 16.55 -7.39 -23.27
C ASN A 1061 16.34 -5.91 -23.62
N SER A 1062 16.95 -5.44 -24.72
CA SER A 1062 16.87 -4.04 -25.15
C SER A 1062 17.47 -3.82 -26.54
N VAL A 1063 17.54 -2.56 -26.96
CA VAL A 1063 18.28 -2.10 -28.14
C VAL A 1063 19.67 -1.64 -27.73
N TYR A 1064 20.69 -2.26 -28.33
CA TYR A 1064 22.09 -1.98 -28.05
C TYR A 1064 22.82 -1.45 -29.27
N ALA A 1065 23.83 -0.61 -29.04
CA ALA A 1065 24.73 -0.15 -30.08
C ALA A 1065 26.15 0.01 -29.55
N VAL A 1066 27.14 -0.03 -30.46
CA VAL A 1066 28.53 0.32 -30.14
C VAL A 1066 28.78 1.75 -30.58
N VAL A 1067 29.30 2.57 -29.68
CA VAL A 1067 29.52 4.00 -29.88
C VAL A 1067 30.90 4.44 -29.42
N ALA A 1068 31.33 5.63 -29.84
CA ALA A 1068 32.50 6.33 -29.30
C ALA A 1068 32.20 7.82 -29.06
N THR A 1069 32.72 8.35 -27.97
CA THR A 1069 32.67 9.79 -27.64
C THR A 1069 33.91 10.20 -26.84
N GLU A 1070 34.31 11.47 -26.89
CA GLU A 1070 35.43 12.03 -26.14
C GLU A 1070 34.98 13.13 -25.17
N LYS A 1071 34.75 12.77 -23.89
CA LYS A 1071 34.40 13.71 -22.83
C LYS A 1071 35.61 14.03 -21.93
N SER A 1072 35.75 15.30 -21.56
CA SER A 1072 36.73 15.76 -20.58
C SER A 1072 36.24 16.98 -19.84
N PHE A 1073 36.78 17.21 -18.63
CA PHE A 1073 36.43 18.35 -17.78
C PHE A 1073 37.65 19.26 -17.57
N GLU A 1074 37.42 20.56 -17.40
CA GLU A 1074 38.50 21.55 -17.31
C GLU A 1074 39.32 21.39 -16.02
N ASP A 1075 38.65 21.08 -14.91
CA ASP A 1075 39.21 20.95 -13.57
C ASP A 1075 40.01 19.65 -13.34
N VAL A 1076 39.82 18.64 -14.19
CA VAL A 1076 40.62 17.40 -14.17
C VAL A 1076 41.81 17.43 -15.12
N ALA A 1077 41.97 18.46 -15.95
CA ALA A 1077 42.93 18.47 -17.06
C ALA A 1077 44.41 18.26 -16.63
N GLU A 1078 44.77 18.70 -15.42
CA GLU A 1078 46.08 18.52 -14.79
C GLU A 1078 46.01 17.64 -13.52
N HIS A 1079 44.85 17.03 -13.25
CA HIS A 1079 44.61 16.17 -12.09
C HIS A 1079 45.11 14.74 -12.35
N TRP A 1080 45.53 14.02 -11.31
CA TRP A 1080 46.04 12.64 -11.46
C TRP A 1080 44.97 11.68 -12.00
N ALA A 1081 43.70 11.98 -11.75
CA ALA A 1081 42.54 11.19 -12.19
C ALA A 1081 42.00 11.60 -13.57
N LYS A 1082 42.75 12.37 -14.38
CA LYS A 1082 42.30 12.79 -15.71
C LYS A 1082 41.86 11.62 -16.59
N GLU A 1083 42.73 10.62 -16.73
CA GLU A 1083 42.47 9.49 -17.63
C GLU A 1083 41.28 8.63 -17.19
N PRO A 1084 41.18 8.15 -15.92
CA PRO A 1084 40.01 7.37 -15.50
C PRO A 1084 38.71 8.17 -15.58
N VAL A 1085 38.71 9.47 -15.22
CA VAL A 1085 37.50 10.31 -15.32
C VAL A 1085 37.08 10.50 -16.78
N SER A 1086 38.00 10.88 -17.67
CA SER A 1086 37.68 11.06 -19.09
C SER A 1086 37.20 9.76 -19.73
N LYS A 1087 37.82 8.63 -19.41
CA LYS A 1087 37.39 7.34 -19.93
C LYS A 1087 35.97 7.00 -19.48
N LEU A 1088 35.69 7.04 -18.18
CA LEU A 1088 34.37 6.70 -17.66
C LEU A 1088 33.28 7.68 -18.12
N ALA A 1089 33.60 8.96 -18.29
CA ALA A 1089 32.66 9.95 -18.80
C ALA A 1089 32.34 9.71 -20.28
N SER A 1090 33.36 9.38 -21.07
CA SER A 1090 33.18 8.92 -22.45
C SER A 1090 32.41 7.61 -22.57
N GLN A 1091 32.27 6.86 -21.49
CA GLN A 1091 31.53 5.61 -21.44
C GLN A 1091 30.16 5.77 -20.78
N PHE A 1092 29.69 6.99 -20.46
CA PHE A 1092 28.42 7.25 -19.77
C PHE A 1092 28.32 6.66 -18.35
N VAL A 1093 29.47 6.35 -17.71
CA VAL A 1093 29.52 5.80 -16.35
C VAL A 1093 29.59 6.91 -15.29
N VAL A 1094 30.34 7.99 -15.56
CA VAL A 1094 30.44 9.15 -14.65
C VAL A 1094 30.02 10.44 -15.34
N PHE A 1095 29.37 11.33 -14.59
CA PHE A 1095 28.96 12.64 -15.06
C PHE A 1095 29.58 13.75 -14.20
N GLY A 1096 29.81 14.91 -14.82
CA GLY A 1096 30.28 16.11 -14.12
C GLY A 1096 29.18 16.72 -13.25
N LYS A 1097 29.56 17.60 -12.32
CA LYS A 1097 28.59 18.45 -11.60
C LYS A 1097 28.00 19.51 -12.55
N THR A 1098 28.76 19.86 -13.58
CA THR A 1098 28.32 20.68 -14.71
C THR A 1098 28.88 20.09 -16.01
N GLU A 1099 28.52 20.66 -17.17
CA GLU A 1099 29.06 20.23 -18.46
C GLU A 1099 30.60 20.31 -18.55
N SER A 1100 31.25 21.22 -17.81
CA SER A 1100 32.69 21.47 -17.88
C SER A 1100 33.48 21.18 -16.59
N GLU A 1101 32.80 20.85 -15.48
CA GLU A 1101 33.42 20.63 -14.16
C GLU A 1101 33.04 19.28 -13.56
N PHE A 1102 34.03 18.50 -13.12
CA PHE A 1102 33.83 17.19 -12.48
C PHE A 1102 33.84 17.24 -10.94
N ALA A 1103 34.53 18.22 -10.34
CA ALA A 1103 34.84 18.35 -8.93
C ALA A 1103 35.59 17.13 -8.34
N PRO A 1104 36.83 16.83 -8.79
CA PRO A 1104 37.55 15.60 -8.44
C PRO A 1104 37.91 15.46 -6.95
N ASN A 1105 37.94 16.57 -6.21
CA ASN A 1105 38.34 16.59 -4.80
C ASN A 1105 37.14 16.63 -3.83
N ASP A 1106 35.92 16.73 -4.33
CA ASP A 1106 34.73 16.69 -3.50
C ASP A 1106 34.51 15.27 -2.98
N ASN A 1107 33.97 15.16 -1.77
CA ASN A 1107 33.60 13.88 -1.18
C ASN A 1107 32.41 13.28 -1.96
N LEU A 1108 32.45 11.96 -2.12
CA LEU A 1108 31.38 11.19 -2.76
C LEU A 1108 30.28 10.90 -1.75
N THR A 1109 29.04 11.23 -2.10
CA THR A 1109 27.85 10.86 -1.31
C THR A 1109 27.44 9.40 -1.55
N ARG A 1110 26.66 8.82 -0.62
CA ARG A 1110 26.14 7.45 -0.73
C ARG A 1110 25.27 7.27 -1.97
N ALA A 1111 24.40 8.22 -2.28
CA ALA A 1111 23.61 8.22 -3.51
C ALA A 1111 24.50 8.21 -4.76
N GLU A 1112 25.50 9.11 -4.83
CA GLU A 1112 26.43 9.14 -5.97
C GLU A 1112 27.25 7.84 -6.11
N ALA A 1113 27.62 7.22 -4.99
CA ALA A 1113 28.33 5.94 -5.00
C ALA A 1113 27.48 4.81 -5.56
N VAL A 1114 26.21 4.73 -5.16
CA VAL A 1114 25.28 3.70 -5.66
C VAL A 1114 24.95 3.92 -7.12
N THR A 1115 24.61 5.13 -7.54
CA THR A 1115 24.33 5.41 -8.96
C THR A 1115 25.55 5.12 -9.83
N LEU A 1116 26.77 5.38 -9.33
CA LEU A 1116 27.99 5.01 -10.04
C LEU A 1116 28.13 3.48 -10.17
N LEU A 1117 27.80 2.74 -9.12
CA LEU A 1117 27.89 1.28 -9.09
C LEU A 1117 26.89 0.61 -10.02
N THR A 1118 25.62 1.01 -9.95
CA THR A 1118 24.56 0.45 -10.81
C THR A 1118 24.81 0.76 -12.27
N ARG A 1119 25.22 2.00 -12.61
CA ARG A 1119 25.64 2.34 -13.98
C ARG A 1119 26.83 1.53 -14.45
N ALA A 1120 27.84 1.31 -13.61
CA ALA A 1120 29.00 0.49 -13.97
C ALA A 1120 28.63 -0.98 -14.24
N LEU A 1121 27.61 -1.51 -13.55
CA LEU A 1121 27.01 -2.82 -13.79
C LEU A 1121 25.94 -2.78 -14.91
N GLY A 1122 25.60 -1.59 -15.41
CA GLY A 1122 24.51 -1.36 -16.34
C GLY A 1122 23.11 -1.51 -15.75
N LEU A 1123 22.92 -1.89 -14.49
CA LEU A 1123 21.62 -2.24 -13.89
C LEU A 1123 20.61 -1.08 -13.92
N THR A 1124 19.37 -1.39 -14.32
CA THR A 1124 18.23 -0.46 -14.40
C THR A 1124 16.99 -1.10 -13.82
N ASN A 1125 16.05 -0.28 -13.35
CA ASN A 1125 14.86 -0.69 -12.63
C ASN A 1125 13.69 -1.04 -13.56
N VAL A 1126 13.86 -2.01 -14.46
CA VAL A 1126 12.83 -2.38 -15.46
C VAL A 1126 11.67 -3.19 -14.86
N ASP A 1127 11.92 -3.83 -13.72
CA ASP A 1127 10.95 -4.66 -13.00
C ASP A 1127 10.14 -3.84 -11.97
N GLY A 1128 10.37 -2.52 -11.88
CA GLY A 1128 9.59 -1.61 -11.06
C GLY A 1128 9.82 -1.74 -9.56
N PHE A 1129 11.03 -2.10 -9.13
CA PHE A 1129 11.39 -2.16 -7.71
C PHE A 1129 11.24 -0.79 -7.05
N GLU A 1130 10.62 -0.74 -5.88
CA GLU A 1130 10.53 0.50 -5.09
C GLU A 1130 11.66 0.54 -4.05
N ALA A 1131 12.22 1.72 -3.81
CA ALA A 1131 13.23 1.88 -2.77
C ALA A 1131 12.53 1.89 -1.40
N SER A 1132 12.61 0.79 -0.65
CA SER A 1132 11.96 0.65 0.67
C SER A 1132 12.59 1.50 1.80
N TYR A 1133 13.34 2.56 1.47
CA TYR A 1133 14.06 3.39 2.44
C TYR A 1133 13.32 4.69 2.74
N SER A 1134 13.13 5.01 4.02
CA SER A 1134 12.29 6.11 4.49
C SER A 1134 12.75 7.51 4.08
N ASP A 1135 14.03 7.66 3.70
CA ASP A 1135 14.66 8.93 3.32
C ASP A 1135 15.05 9.00 1.84
N VAL A 1136 14.55 8.06 1.03
CA VAL A 1136 14.66 8.05 -0.43
C VAL A 1136 13.28 8.37 -0.99
N ALA A 1137 13.10 9.59 -1.50
CA ALA A 1137 11.88 9.94 -2.20
C ALA A 1137 11.81 9.22 -3.56
N ASP A 1138 10.63 8.75 -3.96
CA ASP A 1138 10.42 7.99 -5.21
C ASP A 1138 10.85 8.77 -6.46
N ASP A 1139 10.78 10.10 -6.43
CA ASP A 1139 11.17 10.99 -7.53
C ASP A 1139 12.64 11.48 -7.44
N ALA A 1140 13.39 11.04 -6.43
CA ALA A 1140 14.79 11.40 -6.32
C ALA A 1140 15.59 10.83 -7.49
N TRP A 1141 16.52 11.61 -8.04
CA TRP A 1141 17.34 11.19 -9.21
C TRP A 1141 18.16 9.89 -8.99
N TYR A 1142 18.28 9.45 -7.73
CA TYR A 1142 18.96 8.23 -7.32
C TYR A 1142 18.02 7.12 -6.84
N ALA A 1143 16.70 7.33 -6.83
CA ALA A 1143 15.72 6.38 -6.27
C ALA A 1143 15.80 5.02 -6.98
N ASP A 1144 15.70 5.01 -8.31
CA ASP A 1144 15.83 3.78 -9.11
C ASP A 1144 17.16 3.07 -8.91
N ALA A 1145 18.24 3.84 -8.79
CA ALA A 1145 19.57 3.29 -8.56
C ALA A 1145 19.67 2.62 -7.17
N ILE A 1146 19.00 3.17 -6.16
CA ILE A 1146 18.95 2.58 -4.83
C ILE A 1146 18.03 1.36 -4.81
N ALA A 1147 16.84 1.43 -5.43
CA ALA A 1147 15.90 0.33 -5.50
C ALA A 1147 16.55 -0.92 -6.13
N VAL A 1148 17.13 -0.77 -7.32
CA VAL A 1148 17.79 -1.88 -8.01
C VAL A 1148 19.06 -2.37 -7.28
N ALA A 1149 19.80 -1.48 -6.63
CA ALA A 1149 20.97 -1.87 -5.84
C ALA A 1149 20.60 -2.58 -4.54
N SER A 1150 19.42 -2.29 -3.99
CA SER A 1150 18.89 -2.95 -2.79
C SER A 1150 18.39 -4.35 -3.14
N GLU A 1151 17.62 -4.48 -4.22
CA GLU A 1151 17.10 -5.77 -4.72
C GLU A 1151 18.23 -6.78 -4.98
N PHE A 1152 19.30 -6.35 -5.66
CA PHE A 1152 20.45 -7.21 -5.93
C PHE A 1152 21.50 -7.23 -4.80
N GLU A 1153 21.12 -6.77 -3.59
CA GLU A 1153 21.95 -6.77 -2.38
C GLU A 1153 23.31 -6.06 -2.51
N LEU A 1154 23.45 -5.17 -3.49
CA LEU A 1154 24.68 -4.40 -3.73
C LEU A 1154 24.91 -3.37 -2.63
N VAL A 1155 23.83 -2.88 -2.03
CA VAL A 1155 23.83 -2.03 -0.84
C VAL A 1155 22.84 -2.52 0.19
N ILE A 1156 23.11 -2.17 1.45
CA ILE A 1156 22.19 -2.39 2.56
C ILE A 1156 21.98 -1.01 3.20
N GLY A 1157 20.72 -0.67 3.48
CA GLY A 1157 20.37 0.53 4.23
C GLY A 1157 20.81 0.45 5.69
N ASN A 1158 20.50 1.50 6.44
CA ASN A 1158 20.78 1.49 7.86
C ASN A 1158 19.63 0.79 8.61
N PRO A 1159 19.87 0.24 9.81
CA PRO A 1159 18.85 -0.44 10.61
C PRO A 1159 17.64 0.44 11.01
N ASP A 1160 17.75 1.76 10.84
CA ASP A 1160 16.68 2.74 11.06
C ASP A 1160 15.76 2.94 9.84
N GLY A 1161 15.90 2.10 8.81
CA GLY A 1161 15.12 2.19 7.57
C GLY A 1161 15.58 3.29 6.62
N ALA A 1162 16.60 4.07 6.98
CA ALA A 1162 17.15 5.14 6.14
C ALA A 1162 18.34 4.66 5.30
N PHE A 1163 18.41 5.05 4.04
CA PHE A 1163 19.56 4.84 3.18
C PHE A 1163 20.68 5.87 3.43
N ARG A 1164 20.32 7.08 3.87
CA ARG A 1164 21.17 8.26 4.05
C ARG A 1164 21.88 8.70 2.77
N PRO A 1165 21.12 9.05 1.70
CA PRO A 1165 21.68 9.32 0.37
C PRO A 1165 22.70 10.46 0.36
N SER A 1166 22.59 11.42 1.28
CA SER A 1166 23.48 12.60 1.36
C SER A 1166 24.77 12.39 2.16
N ASP A 1167 24.91 11.27 2.89
CA ASP A 1167 26.10 11.02 3.71
C ASP A 1167 27.32 10.72 2.84
N ASN A 1168 28.51 11.12 3.30
CA ASN A 1168 29.77 10.88 2.57
C ASN A 1168 30.30 9.46 2.83
N VAL A 1169 30.63 8.75 1.75
CA VAL A 1169 31.13 7.37 1.82
C VAL A 1169 32.60 7.33 2.24
N THR A 1170 32.91 6.54 3.27
CA THR A 1170 34.29 6.25 3.68
C THR A 1170 34.96 5.23 2.76
N ARG A 1171 36.28 5.11 2.83
CA ARG A 1171 37.04 4.19 1.96
C ARG A 1171 36.76 2.72 2.24
N GLU A 1172 36.50 2.36 3.50
CA GLU A 1172 36.13 0.98 3.85
C GLU A 1172 34.69 0.64 3.43
N GLU A 1173 33.76 1.60 3.49
CA GLU A 1173 32.39 1.41 2.96
C GLU A 1173 32.39 1.24 1.44
N LEU A 1174 33.17 2.07 0.72
CA LEU A 1174 33.32 1.88 -0.74
C LEU A 1174 33.93 0.51 -1.06
N ALA A 1175 34.88 0.02 -0.26
CA ALA A 1175 35.47 -1.30 -0.46
C ALA A 1175 34.41 -2.42 -0.36
N VAL A 1176 33.50 -2.32 0.60
CA VAL A 1176 32.38 -3.27 0.77
C VAL A 1176 31.40 -3.19 -0.40
N MET A 1177 31.02 -1.98 -0.85
CA MET A 1177 30.13 -1.81 -1.99
C MET A 1177 30.71 -2.45 -3.27
N ILE A 1178 32.01 -2.27 -3.51
CA ILE A 1178 32.67 -2.86 -4.68
C ILE A 1178 32.88 -4.38 -4.51
N GLN A 1179 33.14 -4.88 -3.30
CA GLN A 1179 33.19 -6.32 -3.04
C GLN A 1179 31.87 -7.00 -3.42
N ARG A 1180 30.74 -6.41 -3.05
CA ARG A 1180 29.41 -6.94 -3.40
C ARG A 1180 29.21 -6.96 -4.90
N ALA A 1181 29.57 -5.90 -5.61
CA ALA A 1181 29.53 -5.88 -7.07
C ALA A 1181 30.46 -6.92 -7.73
N VAL A 1182 31.66 -7.15 -7.17
CA VAL A 1182 32.55 -8.24 -7.62
C VAL A 1182 31.92 -9.61 -7.37
N SER A 1183 31.27 -9.79 -6.22
CA SER A 1183 30.61 -11.04 -5.86
C SER A 1183 29.37 -11.31 -6.71
N PHE A 1184 28.64 -10.26 -7.06
CA PHE A 1184 27.53 -10.31 -8.00
C PHE A 1184 27.96 -10.81 -9.39
N LEU A 1185 29.13 -10.37 -9.89
CA LEU A 1185 29.63 -10.78 -11.21
C LEU A 1185 30.32 -12.16 -11.23
N HIS A 1186 30.97 -12.56 -10.13
CA HIS A 1186 31.88 -13.70 -10.13
C HIS A 1186 31.61 -14.75 -9.04
N GLY A 1187 30.56 -14.57 -8.23
CA GLY A 1187 30.33 -15.31 -6.99
C GLY A 1187 31.29 -14.90 -5.87
N GLU A 1188 31.16 -15.52 -4.70
CA GLU A 1188 32.01 -15.22 -3.55
C GLU A 1188 33.50 -15.48 -3.83
N LEU A 1189 34.31 -14.43 -3.72
CA LEU A 1189 35.76 -14.49 -3.85
C LEU A 1189 36.41 -14.16 -2.50
N ALA A 1190 37.14 -15.12 -1.95
CA ALA A 1190 37.90 -14.91 -0.71
C ALA A 1190 39.28 -14.31 -0.97
N GLY A 1191 39.64 -13.29 -0.22
CA GLY A 1191 41.00 -12.70 -0.23
C GLY A 1191 41.99 -13.54 0.57
N ASP A 1192 42.86 -14.32 -0.09
CA ASP A 1192 43.87 -15.18 0.59
C ASP A 1192 45.15 -14.42 1.03
N ARG A 1193 45.05 -13.10 1.23
CA ARG A 1193 46.19 -12.22 1.59
C ARG A 1193 45.88 -11.39 2.82
N THR A 1194 46.58 -11.67 3.92
CA THR A 1194 46.66 -10.74 5.06
C THR A 1194 47.53 -9.55 4.69
N LEU A 1195 46.94 -8.37 4.54
CA LEU A 1195 47.67 -7.14 4.25
C LEU A 1195 48.24 -6.52 5.53
N THR A 1196 49.37 -5.82 5.40
CA THR A 1196 49.99 -5.09 6.53
C THR A 1196 50.00 -3.59 6.24
N PHE A 1197 48.87 -2.93 6.50
CA PHE A 1197 48.82 -1.48 6.64
C PHE A 1197 49.15 -1.05 8.07
N ALA A 1198 49.72 0.14 8.23
CA ALA A 1198 50.09 0.69 9.54
C ALA A 1198 48.87 1.08 10.39
N ASP A 1199 47.73 1.27 9.75
CA ASP A 1199 46.41 1.61 10.29
C ASP A 1199 45.39 0.49 10.08
N ALA A 1200 45.85 -0.75 9.84
CA ALA A 1200 44.96 -1.90 9.62
C ALA A 1200 44.04 -2.18 10.83
N ASP A 1201 44.45 -1.79 12.04
CA ASP A 1201 43.66 -1.89 13.27
C ASP A 1201 42.46 -0.92 13.32
N GLN A 1202 42.41 0.07 12.41
CA GLN A 1202 41.27 0.99 12.29
C GLN A 1202 40.22 0.49 11.30
N ILE A 1203 40.50 -0.56 10.52
CA ILE A 1203 39.53 -1.17 9.61
C ILE A 1203 38.46 -1.87 10.45
N GLY A 1204 37.19 -1.61 10.17
CA GLY A 1204 36.10 -2.31 10.84
C GLY A 1204 36.19 -3.82 10.62
N PRO A 1205 35.85 -4.67 11.63
CA PRO A 1205 35.80 -6.12 11.42
C PRO A 1205 34.92 -6.53 10.23
N TRP A 1206 33.82 -5.80 10.01
CA TRP A 1206 32.89 -5.99 8.90
C TRP A 1206 33.46 -5.62 7.52
N ALA A 1207 34.49 -4.79 7.44
CA ALA A 1207 35.11 -4.34 6.18
C ALA A 1207 36.45 -5.03 5.88
N THR A 1208 36.96 -5.85 6.81
CA THR A 1208 38.32 -6.39 6.72
C THR A 1208 38.51 -7.26 5.49
N GLU A 1209 37.56 -8.16 5.23
CA GLU A 1209 37.60 -9.04 4.05
C GLU A 1209 37.47 -8.26 2.74
N ALA A 1210 36.58 -7.27 2.71
CA ALA A 1210 36.40 -6.40 1.55
C ALA A 1210 37.69 -5.66 1.20
N VAL A 1211 38.34 -5.04 2.19
CA VAL A 1211 39.60 -4.31 1.98
C VAL A 1211 40.71 -5.26 1.51
N ASP A 1212 40.82 -6.44 2.11
CA ASP A 1212 41.81 -7.45 1.70
C ASP A 1212 41.58 -7.89 0.24
N LEU A 1213 40.33 -8.16 -0.16
CA LEU A 1213 39.98 -8.53 -1.52
C LEU A 1213 40.24 -7.39 -2.52
N MET A 1214 39.76 -6.16 -2.23
CA MET A 1214 39.89 -5.01 -3.14
C MET A 1214 41.34 -4.65 -3.41
N VAL A 1215 42.22 -4.80 -2.42
CA VAL A 1215 43.66 -4.60 -2.61
C VAL A 1215 44.33 -5.80 -3.27
N ALA A 1216 43.88 -7.04 -2.98
CA ALA A 1216 44.40 -8.24 -3.65
C ALA A 1216 44.11 -8.24 -5.16
N LEU A 1217 42.93 -7.73 -5.56
CA LEU A 1217 42.51 -7.54 -6.95
C LEU A 1217 43.06 -6.26 -7.59
N GLU A 1218 43.87 -5.48 -6.86
CA GLU A 1218 44.44 -4.20 -7.29
C GLU A 1218 43.40 -3.12 -7.69
N ILE A 1219 42.14 -3.30 -7.28
CA ILE A 1219 41.04 -2.34 -7.46
C ILE A 1219 41.28 -1.10 -6.58
N MET A 1220 41.65 -1.32 -5.33
CA MET A 1220 42.00 -0.27 -4.37
C MET A 1220 43.47 -0.34 -3.97
N GLN A 1221 44.07 0.82 -3.68
CA GLN A 1221 45.44 0.93 -3.19
C GLN A 1221 45.50 1.87 -1.99
N GLY A 1222 46.48 1.69 -1.11
CA GLY A 1222 46.72 2.60 0.01
C GLY A 1222 47.21 3.98 -0.44
N LYS A 1223 46.98 5.01 0.38
CA LYS A 1223 47.35 6.41 0.08
C LYS A 1223 48.86 6.71 0.18
N GLY A 1224 49.69 5.67 0.29
CA GLY A 1224 51.15 5.75 0.46
C GLY A 1224 51.60 5.58 1.91
N GLN A 1225 52.92 5.44 2.11
CA GLN A 1225 53.54 5.21 3.44
C GLN A 1225 53.03 3.99 4.22
N GLY A 1226 52.32 3.06 3.55
CA GLY A 1226 51.71 1.91 4.20
C GLY A 1226 50.40 2.22 4.93
N ILE A 1227 49.69 3.29 4.56
CA ILE A 1227 48.40 3.70 5.15
C ILE A 1227 47.26 3.42 4.17
N PHE A 1228 46.16 2.83 4.65
CA PHE A 1228 44.94 2.62 3.85
C PHE A 1228 43.93 3.77 3.98
N ASP A 1229 43.85 4.37 5.16
CA ASP A 1229 42.91 5.43 5.56
C ASP A 1229 41.44 4.98 5.54
N PRO A 1230 41.05 3.94 6.32
CA PRO A 1230 39.72 3.32 6.22
C PRO A 1230 38.57 4.27 6.55
N LYS A 1231 38.75 5.16 7.55
CA LYS A 1231 37.72 6.12 7.99
C LYS A 1231 37.70 7.43 7.19
N GLY A 1232 38.65 7.62 6.27
CA GLY A 1232 38.67 8.80 5.42
C GLY A 1232 37.56 8.76 4.37
N HIS A 1233 36.91 9.90 4.10
CA HIS A 1233 35.92 10.00 3.02
C HIS A 1233 36.58 9.85 1.66
N THR A 1234 35.91 9.13 0.77
CA THR A 1234 36.32 8.89 -0.61
C THR A 1234 35.98 10.11 -1.46
N THR A 1235 36.92 10.57 -2.28
CA THR A 1235 36.63 11.63 -3.26
C THR A 1235 36.06 11.10 -4.57
N ARG A 1236 35.37 11.95 -5.34
CA ARG A 1236 34.88 11.61 -6.70
C ARG A 1236 35.97 11.09 -7.63
N ALA A 1237 37.21 11.61 -7.53
CA ALA A 1237 38.34 11.12 -8.29
C ALA A 1237 38.81 9.72 -7.87
N GLU A 1238 38.80 9.42 -6.56
CA GLU A 1238 39.12 8.09 -6.04
C GLU A 1238 38.06 7.08 -6.49
N ALA A 1239 36.78 7.43 -6.41
CA ALA A 1239 35.67 6.61 -6.87
C ALA A 1239 35.79 6.27 -8.37
N ALA A 1240 36.02 7.27 -9.23
CA ALA A 1240 36.22 7.05 -10.66
C ALA A 1240 37.43 6.13 -10.94
N GLN A 1241 38.52 6.29 -10.19
CA GLN A 1241 39.68 5.40 -10.34
C GLN A 1241 39.36 3.96 -9.92
N VAL A 1242 38.63 3.77 -8.82
CA VAL A 1242 38.19 2.46 -8.32
C VAL A 1242 37.26 1.79 -9.34
N THR A 1243 36.24 2.48 -9.83
CA THR A 1243 35.31 1.97 -10.84
C THR A 1243 36.03 1.61 -12.15
N ASN A 1244 37.00 2.42 -12.59
CA ASN A 1244 37.79 2.10 -13.79
C ASN A 1244 38.67 0.85 -13.62
N GLN A 1245 39.11 0.52 -12.40
CA GLN A 1245 39.80 -0.76 -12.15
C GLN A 1245 38.81 -1.92 -12.05
N PHE A 1246 37.68 -1.71 -11.38
CA PHE A 1246 36.61 -2.70 -11.29
C PHE A 1246 36.13 -3.16 -12.68
N LEU A 1247 35.87 -2.23 -13.61
CA LEU A 1247 35.46 -2.56 -14.98
C LEU A 1247 36.52 -3.33 -15.79
N GLN A 1248 37.77 -3.40 -15.33
CA GLN A 1248 38.78 -4.24 -15.99
C GLN A 1248 38.65 -5.72 -15.62
N LEU A 1249 37.93 -6.07 -14.54
CA LEU A 1249 37.65 -7.45 -14.16
C LEU A 1249 36.60 -8.12 -15.03
N LEU A 1250 35.84 -7.34 -15.80
CA LEU A 1250 34.93 -7.85 -16.82
C LEU A 1250 35.66 -8.58 -17.97
N ARG A 1251 36.99 -8.50 -18.05
CA ARG A 1251 37.83 -9.01 -19.16
C ARG A 1251 38.41 -10.40 -18.95
#